data_AF-A0A380KEN5-F1
#
_entry.id   AF-A0A380KEN5-F1
#
_cell.length_a   1.000
_cell.length_b   1.000
_cell.length_c   1.000
_cell.angle_alpha   90.00
_cell.angle_beta   90.00
_cell.angle_gamma   90.00
#
_symmetry.space_group_name_H-M   'P 1'
#
loop_
_entity.id
_entity.type
_entity.pdbx_description
1 polymer ?
#
loop_
_entity_poly.entity_id
_entity_poly.type
_entity_poly.pdbx_seq_one_letter_code
_entity_poly.pdbx_strand_id
1 'polypeptide(L)'
;MKKVSNRILPTLKKENFSKEAVGKWFKRSFRAMLNWFKHLMTSRNFWYQVLIFLLFLESSIYLVWNNLAVAQNETSRVLPFLFQVPIVIIIGLLISRLVTWRFVVRFACGYVLYLIASYWMDMTLSLNNKDFHWEAFKSFWQTNFLLESVLIIVLAYGFQYIIQFGQDREQFSLDVSRFNRRLVLSSMLSAVYLTGDIFLDRLQSNHLLPIGSGVSEGQLIWSVIQYVSTFFVLFFFVNYLFLKALHHLKSNRPSLSLALSSSLLVAAIANYFIQAGITDKGKWYDYYTAPGATIFQIIVLTLLFFVIFLIINRYLVSLVLVILLAVIIAVVNQAKYALRQEPFLPSDLIWIREISFFKAYVSNEIIMAVVIGIFVVSGLLFLARGRLLSGAIMRKWKERLSVVIVMQVVSVTGIRYISNHDEGSFPTGVPVLSSLYNLYDISWLGINAKVNYQSLSYVWVNSLTTKKMATPKGYNRAKIKAIYDKYKNAAAELNKSRQQNLSDQTVIYILSESLANPTRLAGITASANPLEYITQVEQESTGGLMLSDGYGGGTANMEFQSLTGLPMTNFKSGVSVLYADVFPYMSYVPTLSEQYSAKNRIAIHLASAGNYNRKLVYSRLDFDTFVATSGTKDKPTDTGSLGVHYSDTATYQNILDKLNSNESQFFSVMTMQNHSPYSSNIGDTISISGQDFSESRNQQLHNYTNLIAETDKATKAFLDKLKEYPKKVTVVFYGDHLPGIYPEDFFKDNPESQYLTDYFIWSNYDTPKLNYPEIRSNDFPALLLEETNSKVSPYYALLTKALPNSQNKRDKVTQEDLKMIQYDITTGRNYIGDYKDFFTIAK
;
A
#
# COMPACT_ATOMS: atom_id res chain seq x y z
N MET A 1 -17.88 -35.80 -14.04
CA MET A 1 -19.20 -35.52 -13.44
C MET A 1 -20.21 -35.13 -14.53
N LYS A 2 -20.87 -36.13 -15.12
CA LYS A 2 -22.10 -35.98 -15.92
C LYS A 2 -23.27 -36.30 -14.99
N LYS A 3 -24.33 -35.48 -15.04
CA LYS A 3 -25.54 -35.48 -14.18
C LYS A 3 -25.40 -34.69 -12.87
N VAL A 4 -25.68 -33.38 -12.92
CA VAL A 4 -26.74 -32.66 -12.17
C VAL A 4 -26.79 -31.25 -12.78
N SER A 5 -27.53 -31.10 -13.88
CA SER A 5 -27.75 -29.81 -14.55
C SER A 5 -29.15 -29.83 -15.14
N ASN A 6 -30.17 -29.93 -14.28
CA ASN A 6 -31.56 -29.60 -14.58
C ASN A 6 -32.42 -29.84 -13.35
N ARG A 7 -32.61 -28.81 -12.53
CA ARG A 7 -33.83 -28.47 -11.78
C ARG A 7 -33.50 -27.35 -10.79
N ILE A 8 -33.97 -26.16 -11.13
CA ILE A 8 -34.42 -25.01 -10.32
C ILE A 8 -34.12 -23.73 -11.12
N LEU A 9 -35.01 -23.45 -12.08
CA LEU A 9 -35.28 -22.11 -12.64
C LEU A 9 -36.41 -22.23 -13.69
N PRO A 10 -37.70 -22.28 -13.30
CA PRO A 10 -38.76 -21.84 -14.19
C PRO A 10 -38.99 -20.34 -14.03
N THR A 11 -39.37 -19.71 -15.14
CA THR A 11 -39.82 -18.31 -15.32
C THR A 11 -38.77 -17.20 -15.39
N LEU A 12 -37.83 -17.32 -16.33
CA LEU A 12 -37.43 -16.16 -17.15
C LEU A 12 -37.66 -16.55 -18.62
N LYS A 13 -38.84 -16.19 -19.14
CA LYS A 13 -39.06 -16.17 -20.58
C LYS A 13 -37.98 -15.26 -21.19
N LYS A 14 -37.21 -15.82 -22.13
CA LYS A 14 -36.37 -15.06 -23.06
C LYS A 14 -37.26 -14.06 -23.81
N GLU A 15 -37.37 -12.84 -23.31
CA GLU A 15 -37.66 -11.70 -24.17
C GLU A 15 -36.42 -11.50 -25.04
N ASN A 16 -36.52 -11.89 -26.30
CA ASN A 16 -35.60 -11.46 -27.34
C ASN A 16 -35.63 -9.92 -27.37
N PHE A 17 -34.66 -9.27 -26.71
CA PHE A 17 -34.40 -7.84 -26.90
C PHE A 17 -33.93 -7.67 -28.35
N SER A 18 -34.88 -7.44 -29.26
CA SER A 18 -34.57 -7.11 -30.64
C SER A 18 -33.73 -5.83 -30.67
N LYS A 19 -32.78 -5.73 -31.60
CA LYS A 19 -32.02 -4.48 -31.86
C LYS A 19 -32.98 -3.28 -32.03
N GLU A 20 -34.20 -3.53 -32.51
CA GLU A 20 -35.30 -2.56 -32.58
C GLU A 20 -35.80 -2.06 -31.22
N ALA A 21 -35.92 -2.92 -30.21
CA ALA A 21 -36.35 -2.52 -28.86
C ALA A 21 -35.30 -1.63 -28.19
N VAL A 22 -34.01 -1.95 -28.37
CA VAL A 22 -32.89 -1.13 -27.90
C VAL A 22 -32.87 0.21 -28.66
N GLY A 23 -33.06 0.20 -29.98
CA GLY A 23 -33.14 1.42 -30.80
C GLY A 23 -34.32 2.33 -30.46
N LYS A 24 -35.50 1.76 -30.18
CA LYS A 24 -36.70 2.49 -29.73
C LYS A 24 -36.50 3.08 -28.33
N TRP A 25 -35.87 2.33 -27.41
CA TRP A 25 -35.52 2.83 -26.09
C TRP A 25 -34.53 3.99 -26.17
N PHE A 26 -33.47 3.86 -26.97
CA PHE A 26 -32.48 4.92 -27.18
C PHE A 26 -33.11 6.19 -27.79
N LYS A 27 -33.93 6.05 -28.84
CA LYS A 27 -34.65 7.19 -29.44
C LYS A 27 -35.61 7.87 -28.45
N ARG A 28 -36.31 7.10 -27.59
CA ARG A 28 -37.19 7.64 -26.54
C ARG A 28 -36.40 8.37 -25.46
N SER A 29 -35.33 7.78 -24.95
CA SER A 29 -34.45 8.39 -23.96
C SER A 29 -33.79 9.66 -24.51
N PHE A 30 -33.32 9.65 -25.76
CA PHE A 30 -32.73 10.81 -26.43
C PHE A 30 -33.75 11.93 -26.64
N ARG A 31 -34.98 11.62 -27.08
CA ARG A 31 -36.05 12.63 -27.17
C ARG A 31 -36.46 13.18 -25.80
N ALA A 32 -36.53 12.34 -24.78
CA ALA A 32 -36.81 12.77 -23.42
C ALA A 32 -35.71 13.71 -22.90
N MET A 33 -34.44 13.38 -23.16
CA MET A 33 -33.30 14.23 -22.84
C MET A 33 -33.36 15.57 -23.59
N LEU A 34 -33.66 15.56 -24.89
CA LEU A 34 -33.76 16.78 -25.71
C LEU A 34 -34.92 17.68 -25.25
N ASN A 35 -36.08 17.10 -24.95
CA ASN A 35 -37.24 17.83 -24.42
C ASN A 35 -36.97 18.38 -23.02
N TRP A 36 -36.28 17.62 -22.17
CA TRP A 36 -35.82 18.08 -20.87
C TRP A 36 -34.83 19.25 -20.99
N PHE A 37 -33.88 19.16 -21.92
CA PHE A 37 -32.91 20.22 -22.21
C PHE A 37 -33.60 21.48 -22.77
N LYS A 38 -34.54 21.31 -23.69
CA LYS A 38 -35.37 22.41 -24.22
C LYS A 38 -36.14 23.09 -23.10
N HIS A 39 -36.78 22.32 -22.21
CA HIS A 39 -37.51 22.85 -21.06
C HIS A 39 -36.60 23.65 -20.11
N LEU A 40 -35.41 23.13 -19.82
CA LEU A 40 -34.37 23.83 -19.05
C LEU A 40 -33.97 25.16 -19.69
N MET A 41 -33.63 25.15 -20.98
CA MET A 41 -33.18 26.33 -21.72
C MET A 41 -34.28 27.41 -21.84
N THR A 42 -35.56 27.02 -21.78
CA THR A 42 -36.70 27.97 -21.78
C THR A 42 -37.13 28.43 -20.38
N SER A 43 -36.59 27.84 -19.32
CA SER A 43 -37.01 28.12 -17.94
C SER A 43 -36.29 29.34 -17.38
N ARG A 44 -37.03 30.43 -17.15
CA ARG A 44 -36.50 31.65 -16.50
C ARG A 44 -35.86 31.34 -15.13
N ASN A 45 -36.44 30.41 -14.37
CA ASN A 45 -35.94 29.98 -13.06
C ASN A 45 -34.63 29.19 -13.11
N PHE A 46 -34.38 28.49 -14.23
CA PHE A 46 -33.10 27.82 -14.44
C PHE A 46 -32.00 28.84 -14.66
N TRP A 47 -32.23 29.80 -15.58
CA TRP A 47 -31.24 30.84 -15.87
C TRP A 47 -30.94 31.74 -14.68
N TYR A 48 -31.92 32.06 -13.83
CA TYR A 48 -31.63 32.76 -12.58
C TYR A 48 -30.74 31.96 -11.62
N GLN A 49 -30.92 30.64 -11.54
CA GLN A 49 -30.05 29.79 -10.71
C GLN A 49 -28.64 29.68 -11.29
N VAL A 50 -28.52 29.61 -12.61
CA VAL A 50 -27.23 29.70 -13.31
C VAL A 50 -26.57 31.05 -13.04
N LEU A 51 -27.32 32.15 -13.13
CA LEU A 51 -26.82 33.49 -12.86
C LEU A 51 -26.30 33.60 -11.42
N ILE A 52 -27.07 33.16 -10.41
CA ILE A 52 -26.61 33.17 -9.01
C ILE A 52 -25.33 32.33 -8.85
N PHE A 53 -25.29 31.14 -9.43
CA PHE A 53 -24.10 30.29 -9.41
C PHE A 53 -22.87 30.99 -10.00
N LEU A 54 -23.04 31.63 -11.17
CA LEU A 54 -21.97 32.37 -11.85
C LEU A 54 -21.53 33.61 -11.07
N LEU A 55 -22.46 34.35 -10.43
CA LEU A 55 -22.11 35.51 -9.61
C LEU A 55 -21.28 35.12 -8.38
N PHE A 56 -21.60 34.00 -7.72
CA PHE A 56 -20.76 33.48 -6.64
C PHE A 56 -19.40 33.00 -7.14
N LEU A 57 -19.35 32.37 -8.31
CA LEU A 57 -18.09 31.97 -8.93
C LEU A 57 -17.22 33.19 -9.24
N GLU A 58 -17.80 34.20 -9.88
CA GLU A 58 -17.11 35.45 -10.23
C GLU A 58 -16.60 36.17 -8.98
N SER A 59 -17.42 36.28 -7.94
CA SER A 59 -16.98 36.84 -6.66
C SER A 59 -15.85 36.03 -6.03
N SER A 60 -15.82 34.70 -6.21
CA SER A 60 -14.72 33.87 -5.71
C SER A 60 -13.43 34.10 -6.51
N ILE A 61 -13.53 34.24 -7.84
CA ILE A 61 -12.38 34.54 -8.71
C ILE A 61 -11.76 35.87 -8.30
N TYR A 62 -12.59 36.91 -8.13
CA TYR A 62 -12.15 38.23 -7.69
C TYR A 62 -11.41 38.18 -6.35
N LEU A 63 -11.95 37.51 -5.34
CA LEU A 63 -11.35 37.46 -4.01
C LEU A 63 -10.07 36.62 -3.98
N VAL A 64 -10.05 35.48 -4.66
CA VAL A 64 -8.82 34.66 -4.76
C VAL A 64 -7.72 35.44 -5.47
N TRP A 65 -8.05 36.16 -6.55
CA TRP A 65 -7.10 37.03 -7.25
C TRP A 65 -6.49 38.09 -6.32
N ASN A 66 -7.35 38.84 -5.60
CA ASN A 66 -6.89 39.89 -4.69
C ASN A 66 -6.09 39.35 -3.51
N ASN A 67 -6.54 38.26 -2.88
CA ASN A 67 -5.82 37.64 -1.76
C ASN A 67 -4.47 37.08 -2.21
N LEU A 68 -4.40 36.52 -3.42
CA LEU A 68 -3.14 36.04 -4.00
C LEU A 68 -2.17 37.20 -4.27
N ALA A 69 -2.66 38.32 -4.83
CA ALA A 69 -1.86 39.52 -5.06
C ALA A 69 -1.27 40.07 -3.75
N VAL A 70 -2.06 40.11 -2.67
CA VAL A 70 -1.60 40.51 -1.33
C VAL A 70 -0.57 39.52 -0.78
N ALA A 71 -0.83 38.21 -0.87
CA ALA A 71 0.10 37.19 -0.38
C ALA A 71 1.45 37.18 -1.13
N GLN A 72 1.46 37.59 -2.40
CA GLN A 72 2.67 37.74 -3.22
C GLN A 72 3.33 39.11 -3.08
N ASN A 73 2.79 40.00 -2.24
CA ASN A 73 3.26 41.38 -2.07
C ASN A 73 3.22 42.21 -3.38
N GLU A 74 2.25 41.92 -4.25
CA GLU A 74 2.07 42.50 -5.59
C GLU A 74 0.83 43.43 -5.60
N THR A 75 0.90 44.50 -4.80
CA THR A 75 -0.24 45.41 -4.57
C THR A 75 -0.79 46.07 -5.84
N SER A 76 0.03 46.18 -6.89
CA SER A 76 -0.35 46.67 -8.22
C SER A 76 -1.40 45.80 -8.91
N ARG A 77 -1.50 44.51 -8.55
CA ARG A 77 -2.47 43.56 -9.12
C ARG A 77 -3.81 43.55 -8.39
N VAL A 78 -3.94 44.28 -7.27
CA VAL A 78 -5.18 44.29 -6.48
C VAL A 78 -6.27 45.04 -7.23
N LEU A 79 -7.36 44.35 -7.56
CA LEU A 79 -8.52 44.95 -8.21
C LEU A 79 -9.32 45.78 -7.18
N PRO A 80 -9.71 47.03 -7.52
CA PRO A 80 -10.47 47.90 -6.63
C PRO A 80 -11.76 47.24 -6.09
N PHE A 81 -12.09 47.51 -4.83
CA PHE A 81 -13.32 47.00 -4.19
C PHE A 81 -14.60 47.35 -4.96
N LEU A 82 -14.61 48.48 -5.68
CA LEU A 82 -15.73 48.91 -6.51
C LEU A 82 -16.12 47.89 -7.60
N PHE A 83 -15.21 47.01 -8.03
CA PHE A 83 -15.55 45.93 -8.97
C PHE A 83 -16.48 44.86 -8.36
N GLN A 84 -16.36 44.61 -7.05
CA GLN A 84 -17.13 43.58 -6.37
C GLN A 84 -18.49 44.07 -5.88
N VAL A 85 -18.62 45.37 -5.58
CA VAL A 85 -19.85 45.98 -5.03
C VAL A 85 -21.09 45.68 -5.87
N PRO A 86 -21.10 45.85 -7.21
CA PRO A 86 -22.28 45.53 -8.02
C PRO A 86 -22.67 44.05 -7.94
N ILE A 87 -21.69 43.14 -7.93
CA ILE A 87 -21.93 41.68 -7.85
C ILE A 87 -22.62 41.35 -6.53
N VAL A 88 -22.11 41.85 -5.41
CA VAL A 88 -22.67 41.63 -4.07
C VAL A 88 -24.10 42.19 -3.95
N ILE A 89 -24.34 43.38 -4.50
CA ILE A 89 -25.68 43.99 -4.54
C ILE A 89 -26.65 43.14 -5.37
N ILE A 90 -26.24 42.70 -6.56
CA ILE A 90 -27.06 41.86 -7.43
C ILE A 90 -27.37 40.52 -6.75
N ILE A 91 -26.39 39.87 -6.12
CA ILE A 91 -26.62 38.64 -5.36
C ILE A 91 -27.64 38.89 -4.25
N GLY A 92 -27.46 39.93 -3.43
CA GLY A 92 -28.37 40.31 -2.35
C GLY A 92 -29.81 40.50 -2.83
N LEU A 93 -30.00 41.19 -3.95
CA LEU A 93 -31.31 41.37 -4.59
C LEU A 93 -31.92 40.03 -5.04
N LEU A 94 -31.15 39.21 -5.77
CA LEU A 94 -31.62 37.94 -6.33
C LEU A 94 -32.00 36.92 -5.25
N ILE A 95 -31.29 36.90 -4.13
CA ILE A 95 -31.55 35.96 -3.03
C ILE A 95 -32.47 36.53 -1.95
N SER A 96 -32.88 37.80 -2.04
CA SER A 96 -33.69 38.51 -1.04
C SER A 96 -34.86 37.67 -0.55
N ARG A 97 -35.69 37.09 -1.44
CA ARG A 97 -36.85 36.26 -1.03
C ARG A 97 -36.51 34.88 -0.46
N LEU A 98 -35.25 34.45 -0.47
CA LEU A 98 -34.79 33.15 0.03
C LEU A 98 -34.16 33.23 1.43
N VAL A 99 -33.54 34.36 1.73
CA VAL A 99 -32.88 34.62 3.00
C VAL A 99 -33.93 34.70 4.10
N THR A 100 -33.80 33.84 5.10
CA THR A 100 -34.67 33.76 6.27
C THR A 100 -33.76 33.46 7.46
N TRP A 101 -34.22 33.65 8.69
CA TRP A 101 -33.43 33.24 9.86
C TRP A 101 -32.94 31.78 9.78
N ARG A 102 -33.79 30.86 9.31
CA ARG A 102 -33.42 29.44 9.07
C ARG A 102 -32.34 29.27 7.99
N PHE A 103 -32.28 30.16 7.00
CA PHE A 103 -31.21 30.16 6.00
C PHE A 103 -29.88 30.58 6.64
N VAL A 104 -29.89 31.67 7.40
CA VAL A 104 -28.71 32.20 8.10
C VAL A 104 -28.14 31.15 9.06
N VAL A 105 -28.99 30.51 9.88
CA VAL A 105 -28.56 29.44 10.79
C VAL A 105 -27.94 28.25 10.02
N ARG A 106 -28.51 27.85 8.88
CA ARG A 106 -27.96 26.76 8.06
C ARG A 106 -26.60 27.12 7.47
N PHE A 107 -26.44 28.35 7.00
CA PHE A 107 -25.16 28.85 6.51
C PHE A 107 -24.12 28.87 7.64
N ALA A 108 -24.47 29.42 8.81
CA ALA A 108 -23.60 29.44 9.99
C ALA A 108 -23.18 28.03 10.43
N CYS A 109 -24.11 27.06 10.49
CA CYS A 109 -23.75 25.67 10.78
C CYS A 109 -22.83 25.07 9.70
N GLY A 110 -23.08 25.36 8.42
CA GLY A 110 -22.21 24.92 7.32
C GLY A 110 -20.80 25.51 7.41
N TYR A 111 -20.69 26.77 7.82
CA TYR A 111 -19.43 27.44 8.11
C TYR A 111 -18.72 26.84 9.33
N VAL A 112 -19.40 26.50 10.41
CA VAL A 112 -18.74 25.82 11.55
C VAL A 112 -18.22 24.44 11.14
N LEU A 113 -19.01 23.68 10.36
CA LEU A 113 -18.58 22.38 9.83
C LEU A 113 -17.40 22.52 8.87
N TYR A 114 -17.32 23.61 8.10
CA TYR A 114 -16.15 23.96 7.31
C TYR A 114 -14.91 24.06 8.17
N LEU A 115 -14.93 24.91 9.21
CA LEU A 115 -13.74 25.15 10.05
C LEU A 115 -13.22 23.83 10.63
N ILE A 116 -14.13 22.98 11.13
CA ILE A 116 -13.78 21.65 11.64
C ILE A 116 -13.16 20.76 10.55
N ALA A 117 -13.80 20.66 9.38
CA ALA A 117 -13.31 19.81 8.30
C ALA A 117 -11.98 20.31 7.70
N SER A 118 -11.82 21.62 7.58
CA SER A 118 -10.60 22.25 7.07
C SER A 118 -9.44 22.04 8.03
N TYR A 119 -9.68 22.22 9.33
CA TYR A 119 -8.68 21.98 10.36
C TYR A 119 -8.31 20.49 10.46
N TRP A 120 -9.29 19.58 10.37
CA TRP A 120 -9.02 18.15 10.29
C TRP A 120 -8.12 17.77 9.12
N MET A 121 -8.35 18.39 7.95
CA MET A 121 -7.52 18.19 6.78
C MET A 121 -6.09 18.71 7.00
N ASP A 122 -5.95 19.90 7.59
CA ASP A 122 -4.64 20.47 7.90
C ASP A 122 -3.86 19.63 8.92
N MET A 123 -4.54 19.14 9.97
CA MET A 123 -3.99 18.16 10.90
C MET A 123 -3.50 16.91 10.18
N THR A 124 -4.30 16.37 9.27
CA THR A 124 -3.95 15.16 8.52
C THR A 124 -2.71 15.37 7.65
N LEU A 125 -2.62 16.51 6.97
CA LEU A 125 -1.49 16.86 6.11
C LEU A 125 -0.23 17.21 6.89
N SER A 126 -0.38 17.57 8.18
CA SER A 126 0.71 17.94 9.07
C SER A 126 1.12 16.82 10.03
N LEU A 127 0.60 15.60 9.86
CA LEU A 127 0.96 14.46 10.72
C LEU A 127 2.47 14.19 10.75
N ASN A 128 3.16 14.34 9.62
CA ASN A 128 4.61 14.12 9.53
C ASN A 128 5.42 15.36 9.98
N ASN A 129 4.75 16.47 10.32
CA ASN A 129 5.40 17.69 10.82
C ASN A 129 5.68 17.59 12.33
N LYS A 130 6.92 17.82 12.74
CA LYS A 130 7.34 17.83 14.15
C LYS A 130 6.90 19.11 14.87
N ASP A 131 6.81 20.22 14.14
CA ASP A 131 6.47 21.55 14.68
C ASP A 131 4.95 21.82 14.70
N PHE A 132 4.15 20.88 14.20
CA PHE A 132 2.70 21.02 14.18
C PHE A 132 2.10 20.54 15.51
N HIS A 133 1.56 21.49 16.26
CA HIS A 133 0.84 21.23 17.50
C HIS A 133 -0.67 21.41 17.27
N TRP A 134 -1.41 20.30 17.25
CA TRP A 134 -2.86 20.31 17.00
C TRP A 134 -3.66 21.01 18.11
N GLU A 135 -3.10 21.13 19.31
CA GLU A 135 -3.70 21.88 20.43
C GLU A 135 -3.75 23.40 20.17
N ALA A 136 -2.90 23.91 19.28
CA ALA A 136 -2.69 25.34 19.12
C ALA A 136 -3.76 26.04 18.27
N PHE A 137 -4.60 25.27 17.55
CA PHE A 137 -5.64 25.80 16.63
C PHE A 137 -5.13 26.88 15.66
N LYS A 138 -3.86 26.82 15.27
CA LYS A 138 -3.27 27.75 14.30
C LYS A 138 -4.01 27.63 12.97
N SER A 139 -4.39 28.77 12.39
CA SER A 139 -5.17 28.84 11.13
C SER A 139 -6.57 28.19 11.17
N PHE A 140 -7.12 27.92 12.36
CA PHE A 140 -8.47 27.35 12.50
C PHE A 140 -9.55 28.29 11.96
N TRP A 141 -9.46 29.59 12.25
CA TRP A 141 -10.42 30.60 11.81
C TRP A 141 -10.14 31.04 10.38
N GLN A 142 -11.18 31.06 9.54
CA GLN A 142 -11.10 31.36 8.11
C GLN A 142 -12.13 32.43 7.75
N THR A 143 -11.70 33.69 7.58
CA THR A 143 -12.62 34.85 7.55
C THR A 143 -12.85 35.49 6.18
N ASN A 144 -12.09 35.09 5.15
CA ASN A 144 -11.96 35.84 3.89
C ASN A 144 -13.25 36.08 3.09
N PHE A 145 -14.26 35.20 3.13
CA PHE A 145 -15.57 35.43 2.49
C PHE A 145 -16.67 35.79 3.49
N LEU A 146 -16.34 35.89 4.78
CA LEU A 146 -17.33 36.05 5.83
C LEU A 146 -17.96 37.45 5.79
N LEU A 147 -17.15 38.47 5.47
CA LEU A 147 -17.63 39.84 5.34
C LEU A 147 -18.63 39.98 4.19
N GLU A 148 -18.29 39.45 3.01
CA GLU A 148 -19.15 39.42 1.83
C GLU A 148 -20.44 38.65 2.12
N SER A 149 -20.32 37.52 2.80
CA SER A 149 -21.47 36.73 3.24
C SER A 149 -22.44 37.54 4.10
N VAL A 150 -21.90 38.31 5.06
CA VAL A 150 -22.70 39.20 5.91
C VAL A 150 -23.32 40.33 5.08
N LEU A 151 -22.55 40.99 4.21
CA LEU A 151 -23.04 42.06 3.34
C LEU A 151 -24.17 41.57 2.42
N ILE A 152 -24.00 40.41 1.78
CA ILE A 152 -25.03 39.77 0.95
C ILE A 152 -26.31 39.52 1.76
N ILE A 153 -26.20 39.01 3.00
CA ILE A 153 -27.35 38.75 3.88
C ILE A 153 -28.03 40.05 4.31
N VAL A 154 -27.27 41.08 4.68
CA VAL A 154 -27.79 42.40 5.08
C VAL A 154 -28.51 43.06 3.92
N LEU A 155 -27.91 43.07 2.72
CA LEU A 155 -28.54 43.59 1.51
C LEU A 155 -29.80 42.82 1.16
N ALA A 156 -29.79 41.48 1.31
CA ALA A 156 -30.98 40.66 1.10
C ALA A 156 -32.14 41.06 2.04
N TYR A 157 -31.88 41.31 3.33
CA TYR A 157 -32.88 41.83 4.26
C TYR A 157 -33.32 43.26 3.92
N GLY A 158 -32.39 44.13 3.50
CA GLY A 158 -32.71 45.48 3.02
C GLY A 158 -33.65 45.46 1.82
N PHE A 159 -33.38 44.61 0.82
CA PHE A 159 -34.27 44.43 -0.33
C PHE A 159 -35.61 43.81 0.07
N GLN A 160 -35.65 42.87 1.03
CA GLN A 160 -36.93 42.38 1.57
C GLN A 160 -37.77 43.51 2.15
N TYR A 161 -37.15 44.40 2.94
CA TYR A 161 -37.82 45.55 3.53
C TYR A 161 -38.35 46.50 2.45
N ILE A 162 -37.53 46.86 1.46
CA ILE A 162 -37.94 47.71 0.32
C ILE A 162 -39.12 47.08 -0.45
N ILE A 163 -39.06 45.78 -0.75
CA ILE A 163 -40.14 45.07 -1.46
C ILE A 163 -41.42 45.00 -0.63
N GLN A 164 -41.32 44.91 0.70
CA GLN A 164 -42.48 44.84 1.59
C GLN A 164 -43.19 46.20 1.73
N PHE A 165 -42.43 47.30 1.75
CA PHE A 165 -42.95 48.65 2.08
C PHE A 165 -42.99 49.64 0.90
N GLY A 166 -42.48 49.30 -0.28
CA GLY A 166 -42.51 50.14 -1.48
C GLY A 166 -43.89 50.20 -2.16
N GLN A 167 -44.21 51.34 -2.78
CA GLN A 167 -45.47 51.57 -3.53
C GLN A 167 -45.55 50.72 -4.83
N ASP A 168 -44.41 50.39 -5.45
CA ASP A 168 -44.33 49.62 -6.70
C ASP A 168 -44.00 48.13 -6.49
N ARG A 169 -44.85 47.43 -5.71
CA ARG A 169 -44.65 46.01 -5.37
C ARG A 169 -44.52 45.08 -6.58
N GLU A 170 -45.15 45.40 -7.70
CA GLU A 170 -45.13 44.55 -8.90
C GLU A 170 -43.85 44.72 -9.73
N GLN A 171 -43.27 45.94 -9.81
CA GLN A 171 -42.09 46.22 -10.63
C GLN A 171 -40.80 45.57 -10.10
N PHE A 172 -40.69 45.40 -8.78
CA PHE A 172 -39.55 44.72 -8.15
C PHE A 172 -39.81 43.23 -7.85
N SER A 173 -40.93 42.67 -8.31
CA SER A 173 -41.29 41.28 -8.03
C SER A 173 -40.60 40.29 -8.97
N LEU A 174 -39.36 39.93 -8.67
CA LEU A 174 -38.79 38.71 -9.25
C LEU A 174 -39.66 37.51 -8.80
N ASP A 175 -40.15 36.68 -9.72
CA ASP A 175 -40.85 35.43 -9.36
C ASP A 175 -39.83 34.39 -8.88
N VAL A 176 -39.35 34.60 -7.64
CA VAL A 176 -38.32 33.79 -6.97
C VAL A 176 -38.92 32.55 -6.27
N SER A 177 -40.23 32.32 -6.42
CA SER A 177 -41.00 31.31 -5.67
C SER A 177 -40.51 29.87 -5.84
N ARG A 178 -39.72 29.61 -6.90
CA ARG A 178 -39.18 28.29 -7.24
C ARG A 178 -37.66 28.15 -7.12
N PHE A 179 -36.95 29.11 -6.52
CA PHE A 179 -35.49 28.98 -6.40
C PHE A 179 -35.08 27.92 -5.37
N ASN A 180 -34.06 27.14 -5.73
CA ASN A 180 -33.55 26.08 -4.89
C ASN A 180 -32.62 26.66 -3.81
N ARG A 181 -33.13 26.83 -2.58
CA ARG A 181 -32.34 27.31 -1.43
C ARG A 181 -31.05 26.53 -1.19
N ARG A 182 -31.02 25.24 -1.52
CA ARG A 182 -29.80 24.41 -1.39
C ARG A 182 -28.73 24.85 -2.37
N LEU A 183 -29.10 25.21 -3.60
CA LEU A 183 -28.15 25.71 -4.60
C LEU A 183 -27.45 26.97 -4.09
N VAL A 184 -28.21 27.95 -3.61
CA VAL A 184 -27.65 29.20 -3.09
C VAL A 184 -26.73 28.93 -1.89
N LEU A 185 -27.17 28.13 -0.92
CA LEU A 185 -26.33 27.74 0.22
C LEU A 185 -25.05 27.01 -0.23
N SER A 186 -25.15 26.12 -1.21
CA SER A 186 -23.99 25.41 -1.75
C SER A 186 -23.01 26.34 -2.45
N SER A 187 -23.49 27.28 -3.26
CA SER A 187 -22.64 28.28 -3.92
C SER A 187 -21.95 29.19 -2.91
N MET A 188 -22.68 29.63 -1.88
CA MET A 188 -22.15 30.49 -0.83
C MET A 188 -21.10 29.77 0.03
N LEU A 189 -21.33 28.51 0.41
CA LEU A 189 -20.33 27.69 1.13
C LEU A 189 -19.12 27.37 0.26
N SER A 190 -19.30 27.13 -1.04
CA SER A 190 -18.17 26.92 -1.95
C SER A 190 -17.28 28.15 -2.06
N ALA A 191 -17.87 29.35 -2.07
CA ALA A 191 -17.11 30.59 -2.08
C ALA A 191 -16.26 30.73 -0.80
N VAL A 192 -16.84 30.46 0.38
CA VAL A 192 -16.10 30.41 1.66
C VAL A 192 -14.89 29.48 1.58
N TYR A 193 -15.07 28.27 1.05
CA TYR A 193 -13.99 27.29 0.96
C TYR A 193 -12.82 27.74 0.08
N LEU A 194 -13.11 28.37 -1.07
CA LEU A 194 -12.09 28.76 -2.04
C LEU A 194 -11.30 29.97 -1.63
N THR A 195 -11.88 30.86 -0.84
CA THR A 195 -11.20 32.08 -0.41
C THR A 195 -10.39 31.89 0.86
N GLY A 196 -10.54 30.75 1.56
CA GLY A 196 -9.83 30.48 2.80
C GLY A 196 -8.32 30.35 2.60
N ASP A 197 -7.55 30.73 3.61
CA ASP A 197 -6.08 30.73 3.63
C ASP A 197 -5.52 29.35 3.29
N ILE A 198 -6.10 28.28 3.85
CA ILE A 198 -5.68 26.91 3.57
C ILE A 198 -5.80 26.57 2.07
N PHE A 199 -6.84 27.04 1.39
CA PHE A 199 -6.96 26.82 -0.06
C PHE A 199 -5.90 27.63 -0.83
N LEU A 200 -5.68 28.89 -0.44
CA LEU A 200 -4.70 29.78 -1.06
C LEU A 200 -3.27 29.24 -0.93
N ASP A 201 -2.87 28.80 0.27
CA ASP A 201 -1.57 28.18 0.54
C ASP A 201 -1.37 26.94 -0.36
N ARG A 202 -2.42 26.11 -0.48
CA ARG A 202 -2.36 24.90 -1.32
C ARG A 202 -2.29 25.25 -2.80
N LEU A 203 -3.02 26.27 -3.23
CA LEU A 203 -2.97 26.78 -4.60
C LEU A 203 -1.54 27.21 -4.96
N GLN A 204 -0.86 27.93 -4.07
CA GLN A 204 0.51 28.42 -4.27
C GLN A 204 1.55 27.28 -4.30
N SER A 205 1.32 26.23 -3.52
CA SER A 205 2.20 25.05 -3.49
C SER A 205 2.00 24.07 -4.67
N ASN A 206 1.03 24.32 -5.54
CA ASN A 206 0.63 23.41 -6.62
C ASN A 206 1.37 23.69 -7.93
N HIS A 207 1.99 22.66 -8.49
CA HIS A 207 2.78 22.75 -9.72
C HIS A 207 1.99 22.42 -11.00
N LEU A 208 0.71 22.05 -10.91
CA LEU A 208 -0.12 21.68 -12.09
C LEU A 208 -0.34 22.84 -13.05
N LEU A 209 -0.77 23.99 -12.50
CA LEU A 209 -0.87 25.26 -13.20
C LEU A 209 -0.08 26.27 -12.34
N PRO A 210 1.02 26.83 -12.86
CA PRO A 210 1.88 27.69 -12.08
C PRO A 210 1.18 29.02 -11.81
N ILE A 211 1.28 29.48 -10.56
CA ILE A 211 0.74 30.76 -10.09
C ILE A 211 1.74 31.60 -9.28
N GLY A 212 3.02 31.24 -9.27
CA GLY A 212 4.08 31.90 -8.49
C GLY A 212 4.72 33.13 -9.17
N SER A 213 5.62 33.79 -8.44
CA SER A 213 6.42 34.92 -8.92
C SER A 213 7.32 34.50 -10.08
N GLY A 214 7.02 34.96 -11.30
CA GLY A 214 7.73 34.59 -12.53
C GLY A 214 6.82 34.08 -13.66
N VAL A 215 5.53 33.87 -13.37
CA VAL A 215 4.51 33.55 -14.38
C VAL A 215 4.01 34.83 -15.05
N SER A 216 3.81 34.80 -16.37
CA SER A 216 3.20 35.95 -17.09
C SER A 216 1.81 36.27 -16.56
N GLU A 217 1.42 37.54 -16.54
CA GLU A 217 0.13 37.98 -15.98
C GLU A 217 -1.07 37.28 -16.65
N GLY A 218 -1.05 37.13 -17.98
CA GLY A 218 -2.09 36.41 -18.71
C GLY A 218 -2.20 34.94 -18.33
N GLN A 219 -1.07 34.27 -18.09
CA GLN A 219 -1.05 32.88 -17.63
C GLN A 219 -1.52 32.76 -16.17
N LEU A 220 -1.15 33.70 -15.31
CA LEU A 220 -1.61 33.76 -13.92
C LEU A 220 -3.14 33.88 -13.85
N ILE A 221 -3.73 34.82 -14.60
CA ILE A 221 -5.19 35.03 -14.68
C ILE A 221 -5.87 33.73 -15.12
N TRP A 222 -5.35 33.10 -16.18
CA TRP A 222 -5.93 31.87 -16.71
C TRP A 222 -5.85 30.72 -15.70
N SER A 223 -4.72 30.54 -15.03
CA SER A 223 -4.54 29.54 -13.96
C SER A 223 -5.53 29.76 -12.81
N VAL A 224 -5.68 31.00 -12.33
CA VAL A 224 -6.62 31.35 -11.25
C VAL A 224 -8.06 31.03 -11.67
N ILE A 225 -8.49 31.47 -12.85
CA ILE A 225 -9.85 31.19 -13.36
C ILE A 225 -10.09 29.68 -13.42
N GLN A 226 -9.13 28.90 -13.92
CA GLN A 226 -9.28 27.46 -14.04
C GLN A 226 -9.37 26.75 -12.69
N TYR A 227 -8.48 27.06 -11.76
CA TYR A 227 -8.51 26.46 -10.43
C TYR A 227 -9.80 26.81 -9.70
N VAL A 228 -10.14 28.10 -9.63
CA VAL A 228 -11.33 28.57 -8.91
C VAL A 228 -12.59 27.97 -9.55
N SER A 229 -12.71 27.97 -10.87
CA SER A 229 -13.86 27.38 -11.56
C SER A 229 -13.99 25.87 -11.29
N THR A 230 -12.88 25.13 -11.37
CA THR A 230 -12.88 23.68 -11.17
C THR A 230 -13.24 23.32 -9.74
N PHE A 231 -12.57 23.93 -8.75
CA PHE A 231 -12.83 23.64 -7.34
C PHE A 231 -14.17 24.19 -6.88
N PHE A 232 -14.66 25.31 -7.43
CA PHE A 232 -16.02 25.80 -7.16
C PHE A 232 -17.08 24.79 -7.56
N VAL A 233 -16.96 24.20 -8.75
CA VAL A 233 -17.90 23.16 -9.23
C VAL A 233 -17.83 21.92 -8.33
N LEU A 234 -16.62 21.48 -7.97
CA LEU A 234 -16.42 20.31 -7.10
C LEU A 234 -17.01 20.54 -5.70
N PHE A 235 -16.64 21.63 -5.04
CA PHE A 235 -17.18 21.99 -3.73
C PHE A 235 -18.67 22.24 -3.78
N PHE A 236 -19.18 22.85 -4.84
CA PHE A 236 -20.62 23.06 -5.00
C PHE A 236 -21.36 21.72 -5.01
N PHE A 237 -20.86 20.75 -5.78
CA PHE A 237 -21.48 19.43 -5.85
C PHE A 237 -21.43 18.69 -4.50
N VAL A 238 -20.28 18.72 -3.82
CA VAL A 238 -20.11 18.13 -2.49
C VAL A 238 -21.07 18.78 -1.48
N ASN A 239 -21.09 20.11 -1.43
CA ASN A 239 -22.01 20.88 -0.58
C ASN A 239 -23.47 20.55 -0.88
N TYR A 240 -23.84 20.51 -2.16
CA TYR A 240 -25.22 20.24 -2.57
C TYR A 240 -25.66 18.84 -2.17
N LEU A 241 -24.79 17.84 -2.36
CA LEU A 241 -25.03 16.48 -1.92
C LEU A 241 -25.15 16.39 -0.39
N PHE A 242 -24.26 17.05 0.35
CA PHE A 242 -24.26 17.04 1.81
C PHE A 242 -25.52 17.71 2.39
N LEU A 243 -25.90 18.90 1.89
CA LEU A 243 -27.14 19.57 2.30
C LEU A 243 -28.39 18.73 1.95
N LYS A 244 -28.37 18.01 0.82
CA LYS A 244 -29.43 17.07 0.45
C LYS A 244 -29.43 15.84 1.37
N ALA A 245 -28.26 15.32 1.74
CA ALA A 245 -28.10 14.23 2.70
C ALA A 245 -28.64 14.60 4.08
N LEU A 246 -28.29 15.78 4.62
CA LEU A 246 -28.82 16.28 5.89
C LEU A 246 -30.34 16.43 5.87
N HIS A 247 -30.90 16.93 4.77
CA HIS A 247 -32.36 16.99 4.62
C HIS A 247 -32.99 15.60 4.67
N HIS A 248 -32.41 14.63 3.96
CA HIS A 248 -32.91 13.25 3.95
C HIS A 248 -32.75 12.56 5.32
N LEU A 249 -31.63 12.79 6.01
CA LEU A 249 -31.39 12.34 7.38
C LEU A 249 -32.47 12.88 8.33
N LYS A 250 -32.73 14.19 8.29
CA LYS A 250 -33.79 14.83 9.08
C LYS A 250 -35.18 14.29 8.76
N SER A 251 -35.44 13.97 7.50
CA SER A 251 -36.71 13.36 7.05
C SER A 251 -36.76 11.84 7.27
N ASN A 252 -35.77 11.26 7.96
CA ASN A 252 -35.67 9.83 8.22
C ASN A 252 -35.76 8.96 6.95
N ARG A 253 -35.17 9.43 5.86
CA ARG A 253 -35.25 8.81 4.53
C ARG A 253 -33.87 8.31 4.06
N PRO A 254 -33.67 6.99 3.87
CA PRO A 254 -32.45 6.51 3.24
C PRO A 254 -32.40 6.98 1.77
N SER A 255 -31.21 7.37 1.30
CA SER A 255 -31.05 7.91 -0.04
C SER A 255 -29.61 7.78 -0.53
N LEU A 256 -29.42 7.84 -1.86
CA LEU A 256 -28.10 7.76 -2.48
C LEU A 256 -27.18 8.91 -2.04
N SER A 257 -27.72 10.12 -1.89
CA SER A 257 -26.96 11.27 -1.39
C SER A 257 -26.47 11.04 0.04
N LEU A 258 -27.31 10.45 0.90
CA LEU A 258 -26.91 10.13 2.26
C LEU A 258 -25.82 9.04 2.28
N ALA A 259 -25.95 7.99 1.47
CA ALA A 259 -24.94 6.94 1.35
C ALA A 259 -23.59 7.47 0.85
N LEU A 260 -23.59 8.31 -0.20
CA LEU A 260 -22.37 8.88 -0.76
C LEU A 260 -21.71 9.88 0.20
N SER A 261 -22.49 10.78 0.81
CA SER A 261 -21.97 11.73 1.80
C SER A 261 -21.41 11.03 3.05
N SER A 262 -22.05 9.96 3.52
CA SER A 262 -21.50 9.16 4.62
C SER A 262 -20.23 8.41 4.22
N SER A 263 -20.16 7.88 3.00
CA SER A 263 -18.95 7.22 2.50
C SER A 263 -17.78 8.18 2.43
N LEU A 264 -18.00 9.40 1.93
CA LEU A 264 -16.99 10.46 1.87
C LEU A 264 -16.53 10.90 3.26
N LEU A 265 -17.47 11.09 4.20
CA LEU A 265 -17.16 11.47 5.58
C LEU A 265 -16.32 10.39 6.29
N VAL A 266 -16.75 9.13 6.21
CA VAL A 266 -16.00 8.02 6.81
C VAL A 266 -14.65 7.84 6.13
N ALA A 267 -14.54 8.03 4.81
CA ALA A 267 -13.27 8.00 4.09
C ALA A 267 -12.30 9.11 4.54
N ALA A 268 -12.78 10.33 4.77
CA ALA A 268 -11.95 11.43 5.27
C ALA A 268 -11.43 11.18 6.70
N ILE A 269 -12.27 10.60 7.57
CA ILE A 269 -11.87 10.20 8.93
C ILE A 269 -10.90 9.02 8.88
N ALA A 270 -11.22 7.99 8.10
CA ALA A 270 -10.37 6.81 7.93
C ALA A 270 -9.00 7.17 7.38
N ASN A 271 -8.94 8.12 6.44
CA ASN A 271 -7.69 8.60 5.89
C ASN A 271 -6.74 9.14 6.98
N TYR A 272 -7.25 9.94 7.92
CA TYR A 272 -6.44 10.41 9.06
C TYR A 272 -5.88 9.25 9.88
N PHE A 273 -6.73 8.31 10.31
CA PHE A 273 -6.29 7.19 11.15
C PHE A 273 -5.33 6.25 10.42
N ILE A 274 -5.54 6.02 9.12
CA ILE A 274 -4.62 5.25 8.29
C ILE A 274 -3.26 5.93 8.25
N GLN A 275 -3.20 7.24 7.99
CA GLN A 275 -1.94 8.00 7.93
C GLN A 275 -1.26 8.12 9.29
N ALA A 276 -2.02 8.37 10.36
CA ALA A 276 -1.52 8.43 11.73
C ALA A 276 -0.90 7.09 12.18
N GLY A 277 -1.39 5.97 11.65
CA GLY A 277 -0.87 4.64 11.95
C GLY A 277 0.48 4.28 11.32
N ILE A 278 0.95 5.07 10.35
CA ILE A 278 2.17 4.81 9.54
C ILE A 278 3.16 5.99 9.57
N THR A 279 2.83 7.07 10.29
CA THR A 279 3.55 8.34 10.27
C THR A 279 5.03 8.20 10.66
N ASP A 280 5.91 8.52 9.72
CA ASP A 280 7.33 8.82 10.01
C ASP A 280 7.52 10.35 10.05
N LYS A 281 8.19 10.86 11.10
CA LYS A 281 8.33 12.30 11.33
C LYS A 281 9.48 12.89 10.49
N GLY A 282 9.14 13.66 9.46
CA GLY A 282 10.12 14.34 8.60
C GLY A 282 9.52 14.85 7.30
N LYS A 283 10.25 15.72 6.59
CA LYS A 283 9.92 16.12 5.21
C LYS A 283 10.69 15.24 4.24
N TRP A 284 10.03 14.88 3.13
CA TRP A 284 10.64 14.29 1.95
C TRP A 284 10.71 15.35 0.85
N TYR A 285 11.92 15.80 0.49
CA TYR A 285 12.14 16.80 -0.56
C TYR A 285 11.15 17.98 -0.45
N ASP A 286 11.08 18.58 0.75
CA ASP A 286 10.21 19.68 1.18
C ASP A 286 8.73 19.38 1.46
N TYR A 287 8.24 18.16 1.19
CA TYR A 287 6.86 17.76 1.42
C TYR A 287 6.70 16.73 2.54
N TYR A 288 5.68 16.90 3.38
CA TYR A 288 5.29 15.89 4.37
C TYR A 288 4.55 14.71 3.72
N THR A 289 3.69 15.00 2.76
CA THR A 289 2.93 14.05 1.94
C THR A 289 2.77 14.63 0.54
N ALA A 290 2.76 13.79 -0.50
CA ALA A 290 2.52 14.26 -1.86
C ALA A 290 1.13 14.94 -1.97
N PRO A 291 1.00 16.10 -2.64
CA PRO A 291 -0.27 16.85 -2.70
C PRO A 291 -1.48 16.04 -3.20
N GLY A 292 -1.25 15.04 -4.06
CA GLY A 292 -2.31 14.16 -4.58
C GLY A 292 -2.67 12.98 -3.67
N ALA A 293 -1.81 12.62 -2.71
CA ALA A 293 -1.92 11.39 -1.90
C ALA A 293 -3.23 11.33 -1.11
N THR A 294 -3.54 12.37 -0.35
CA THR A 294 -4.73 12.42 0.51
C THR A 294 -6.03 12.37 -0.29
N ILE A 295 -6.12 13.15 -1.37
CA ILE A 295 -7.31 13.16 -2.23
C ILE A 295 -7.50 11.80 -2.90
N PHE A 296 -6.42 11.19 -3.39
CA PHE A 296 -6.46 9.85 -3.98
C PHE A 296 -7.02 8.83 -2.99
N GLN A 297 -6.50 8.82 -1.76
CA GLN A 297 -6.96 7.91 -0.71
C GLN A 297 -8.41 8.11 -0.32
N ILE A 298 -8.86 9.35 -0.16
CA ILE A 298 -10.26 9.64 0.14
C ILE A 298 -11.17 9.17 -1.02
N ILE A 299 -10.77 9.34 -2.28
CA ILE A 299 -11.54 8.87 -3.44
C ILE A 299 -11.63 7.34 -3.45
N VAL A 300 -10.51 6.64 -3.31
CA VAL A 300 -10.48 5.16 -3.33
C VAL A 300 -11.32 4.58 -2.20
N LEU A 301 -11.15 5.10 -0.97
CA LEU A 301 -11.94 4.67 0.19
C LEU A 301 -13.42 5.02 0.03
N THR A 302 -13.77 6.20 -0.52
CA THR A 302 -15.16 6.56 -0.79
C THR A 302 -15.81 5.58 -1.76
N LEU A 303 -15.13 5.21 -2.85
CA LEU A 303 -15.64 4.24 -3.82
C LEU A 303 -15.81 2.84 -3.18
N LEU A 304 -14.82 2.41 -2.38
CA LEU A 304 -14.86 1.14 -1.65
C LEU A 304 -16.06 1.10 -0.68
N PHE A 305 -16.24 2.13 0.14
CA PHE A 305 -17.33 2.20 1.11
C PHE A 305 -18.69 2.36 0.44
N PHE A 306 -18.77 3.13 -0.64
CA PHE A 306 -20.02 3.35 -1.36
C PHE A 306 -20.55 2.06 -2.00
N VAL A 307 -19.67 1.16 -2.46
CA VAL A 307 -20.11 -0.13 -3.00
C VAL A 307 -20.86 -0.97 -1.97
N ILE A 308 -20.50 -0.88 -0.68
CA ILE A 308 -21.18 -1.60 0.41
C ILE A 308 -22.62 -1.11 0.56
N PHE A 309 -22.84 0.21 0.50
CA PHE A 309 -24.19 0.79 0.46
C PHE A 309 -24.98 0.30 -0.76
N LEU A 310 -24.33 0.23 -1.92
CA LEU A 310 -24.97 -0.24 -3.15
C LEU A 310 -25.25 -1.74 -3.13
N ILE A 311 -24.48 -2.59 -2.45
CA ILE A 311 -24.69 -4.05 -2.41
C ILE A 311 -25.76 -4.42 -1.36
N ILE A 312 -25.72 -3.80 -0.19
CA ILE A 312 -26.63 -4.14 0.92
C ILE A 312 -27.95 -3.38 0.77
N ASN A 313 -27.93 -2.17 0.22
CA ASN A 313 -29.11 -1.32 -0.03
C ASN A 313 -29.94 -1.00 1.24
N ARG A 314 -29.32 -1.09 2.43
CA ARG A 314 -29.91 -0.76 3.73
C ARG A 314 -28.98 0.16 4.49
N TYR A 315 -29.38 1.41 4.68
CA TYR A 315 -28.46 2.47 5.10
C TYR A 315 -27.76 2.19 6.44
N LEU A 316 -28.49 1.87 7.52
CA LEU A 316 -27.88 1.68 8.84
C LEU A 316 -26.92 0.49 8.89
N VAL A 317 -27.32 -0.65 8.30
CA VAL A 317 -26.47 -1.85 8.24
C VAL A 317 -25.21 -1.57 7.43
N SER A 318 -25.34 -0.90 6.27
CA SER A 318 -24.20 -0.50 5.46
C SER A 318 -23.27 0.47 6.18
N LEU A 319 -23.82 1.47 6.90
CA LEU A 319 -23.03 2.45 7.63
C LEU A 319 -22.19 1.79 8.73
N VAL A 320 -22.79 0.87 9.50
CA VAL A 320 -22.07 0.09 10.52
C VAL A 320 -20.93 -0.72 9.90
N LEU A 321 -21.20 -1.44 8.80
CA LEU A 321 -20.18 -2.25 8.14
C LEU A 321 -19.06 -1.39 7.54
N VAL A 322 -19.39 -0.22 7.00
CA VAL A 322 -18.40 0.74 6.49
C VAL A 322 -17.51 1.29 7.61
N ILE A 323 -18.09 1.66 8.76
CA ILE A 323 -17.31 2.13 9.91
C ILE A 323 -16.42 1.00 10.44
N LEU A 324 -16.97 -0.21 10.59
CA LEU A 324 -16.20 -1.37 11.05
C LEU A 324 -15.05 -1.70 10.10
N LEU A 325 -15.29 -1.67 8.78
CA LEU A 325 -14.23 -1.88 7.79
C LEU A 325 -13.15 -0.79 7.87
N ALA A 326 -13.54 0.48 8.01
CA ALA A 326 -12.61 1.59 8.15
C ALA A 326 -11.72 1.44 9.40
N VAL A 327 -12.31 1.07 10.54
CA VAL A 327 -11.57 0.81 11.79
C VAL A 327 -10.63 -0.38 11.64
N ILE A 328 -11.09 -1.49 11.06
CA ILE A 328 -10.24 -2.67 10.83
C ILE A 328 -9.03 -2.31 9.97
N ILE A 329 -9.25 -1.60 8.85
CA ILE A 329 -8.16 -1.18 7.97
C ILE A 329 -7.14 -0.33 8.75
N ALA A 330 -7.60 0.68 9.50
CA ALA A 330 -6.72 1.56 10.25
C ALA A 330 -5.94 0.81 11.36
N VAL A 331 -6.63 0.00 12.17
CA VAL A 331 -6.03 -0.74 13.29
C VAL A 331 -5.07 -1.82 12.79
N VAL A 332 -5.44 -2.60 11.78
CA VAL A 332 -4.55 -3.63 11.22
C VAL A 332 -3.32 -2.99 10.59
N ASN A 333 -3.50 -1.88 9.86
CA ASN A 333 -2.39 -1.15 9.26
C ASN A 333 -1.43 -0.61 10.34
N GLN A 334 -1.95 0.03 11.39
CA GLN A 334 -1.13 0.53 12.51
C GLN A 334 -0.41 -0.61 13.25
N ALA A 335 -1.14 -1.68 13.59
CA ALA A 335 -0.57 -2.82 14.30
C ALA A 335 0.54 -3.50 13.49
N LYS A 336 0.31 -3.70 12.19
CA LYS A 336 1.32 -4.28 11.29
C LYS A 336 2.55 -3.37 11.17
N TYR A 337 2.33 -2.08 10.95
CA TYR A 337 3.41 -1.10 10.80
C TYR A 337 4.27 -0.99 12.06
N ALA A 338 3.66 -0.92 13.24
CA ALA A 338 4.38 -0.86 14.52
C ALA A 338 5.27 -2.09 14.76
N LEU A 339 4.87 -3.27 14.28
CA LEU A 339 5.59 -4.52 14.50
C LEU A 339 6.69 -4.80 13.48
N ARG A 340 6.46 -4.42 12.21
CA ARG A 340 7.28 -4.87 11.08
C ARG A 340 7.86 -3.76 10.23
N GLN A 341 7.52 -2.50 10.54
CA GLN A 341 7.78 -1.38 9.65
C GLN A 341 7.35 -1.74 8.23
N GLU A 342 6.14 -2.29 8.07
CA GLU A 342 5.55 -2.63 6.78
C GLU A 342 4.04 -2.30 6.81
N PRO A 343 3.52 -1.58 5.80
CA PRO A 343 2.10 -1.29 5.72
C PRO A 343 1.25 -2.53 5.45
N PHE A 344 -0.05 -2.43 5.72
CA PHE A 344 -1.00 -3.46 5.30
C PHE A 344 -1.15 -3.45 3.78
N LEU A 345 -0.93 -4.58 3.12
CA LEU A 345 -0.94 -4.75 1.67
C LEU A 345 -2.05 -5.71 1.22
N PRO A 346 -2.52 -5.63 -0.04
CA PRO A 346 -3.50 -6.58 -0.56
C PRO A 346 -3.05 -8.04 -0.52
N SER A 347 -1.73 -8.29 -0.61
CA SER A 347 -1.12 -9.62 -0.46
C SER A 347 -1.34 -10.22 0.94
N ASP A 348 -1.50 -9.38 1.98
CA ASP A 348 -1.76 -9.83 3.35
C ASP A 348 -3.17 -10.42 3.51
N LEU A 349 -4.10 -10.13 2.59
CA LEU A 349 -5.43 -10.75 2.62
C LEU A 349 -5.39 -12.27 2.44
N ILE A 350 -4.28 -12.82 1.90
CA ILE A 350 -4.05 -14.26 1.85
C ILE A 350 -3.99 -14.85 3.28
N TRP A 351 -3.53 -14.05 4.26
CA TRP A 351 -3.28 -14.45 5.64
C TRP A 351 -4.52 -14.31 6.52
N ILE A 352 -5.60 -13.70 6.01
CA ILE A 352 -6.85 -13.49 6.78
C ILE A 352 -7.54 -14.80 7.18
N ARG A 353 -7.16 -15.91 6.55
CA ARG A 353 -7.63 -17.26 6.91
C ARG A 353 -6.92 -17.82 8.16
N GLU A 354 -5.83 -17.18 8.60
CA GLU A 354 -5.03 -17.62 9.75
C GLU A 354 -5.31 -16.75 10.97
N ILE A 355 -6.54 -16.83 11.49
CA ILE A 355 -6.95 -16.11 12.71
C ILE A 355 -6.03 -16.39 13.92
N SER A 356 -5.35 -17.55 13.94
CA SER A 356 -4.34 -17.88 14.96
C SER A 356 -3.13 -16.95 14.95
N PHE A 357 -2.74 -16.42 13.78
CA PHE A 357 -1.67 -15.44 13.66
C PHE A 357 -2.01 -14.19 14.48
N PHE A 358 -3.23 -13.65 14.31
CA PHE A 358 -3.68 -12.46 15.04
C PHE A 358 -3.85 -12.67 16.55
N LYS A 359 -4.06 -13.92 17.00
CA LYS A 359 -4.28 -14.26 18.41
C LYS A 359 -3.03 -14.12 19.29
N ALA A 360 -1.84 -14.18 18.70
CA ALA A 360 -0.58 -13.92 19.40
C ALA A 360 -0.37 -12.43 19.71
N TYR A 361 -1.08 -11.55 19.00
CA TYR A 361 -0.85 -10.10 19.01
C TYR A 361 -2.01 -9.30 19.61
N VAL A 362 -3.19 -9.92 19.76
CA VAL A 362 -4.40 -9.27 20.30
C VAL A 362 -4.76 -9.94 21.61
N SER A 363 -4.75 -9.16 22.70
CA SER A 363 -5.08 -9.66 24.03
C SER A 363 -6.53 -10.15 24.09
N ASN A 364 -6.80 -11.10 24.99
CA ASN A 364 -8.15 -11.66 25.14
C ASN A 364 -9.18 -10.58 25.53
N GLU A 365 -8.75 -9.52 26.22
CA GLU A 365 -9.57 -8.37 26.59
C GLU A 365 -10.04 -7.60 25.36
N ILE A 366 -9.16 -7.37 24.38
CA ILE A 366 -9.51 -6.69 23.12
C ILE A 366 -10.49 -7.55 22.32
N ILE A 367 -10.26 -8.87 22.24
CA ILE A 367 -11.18 -9.79 21.55
C ILE A 367 -12.56 -9.75 22.20
N MET A 368 -12.63 -9.79 23.53
CA MET A 368 -13.90 -9.71 24.27
C MET A 368 -14.60 -8.37 24.03
N ALA A 369 -13.88 -7.25 24.06
CA ALA A 369 -14.42 -5.93 23.77
C ALA A 369 -15.03 -5.84 22.36
N VAL A 370 -14.37 -6.42 21.35
CA VAL A 370 -14.88 -6.48 19.97
C VAL A 370 -16.17 -7.30 19.90
N VAL A 371 -16.21 -8.48 20.56
CA VAL A 371 -17.41 -9.33 20.60
C VAL A 371 -18.58 -8.60 21.27
N ILE A 372 -18.36 -7.97 22.43
CA ILE A 372 -19.38 -7.16 23.12
C ILE A 372 -19.84 -6.02 22.22
N GLY A 373 -18.91 -5.33 21.55
CA GLY A 373 -19.22 -4.27 20.59
C GLY A 373 -20.14 -4.74 19.46
N ILE A 374 -19.88 -5.92 18.89
CA ILE A 374 -20.74 -6.52 17.85
C ILE A 374 -22.15 -6.80 18.39
N PHE A 375 -22.28 -7.33 19.61
CA PHE A 375 -23.59 -7.56 20.23
C PHE A 375 -24.35 -6.26 20.50
N VAL A 376 -23.67 -5.24 21.04
CA VAL A 376 -24.27 -3.92 21.30
C VAL A 376 -24.75 -3.29 19.99
N VAL A 377 -23.90 -3.26 18.97
CA VAL A 377 -24.24 -2.69 17.66
C VAL A 377 -25.39 -3.47 17.00
N SER A 378 -25.38 -4.80 17.10
CA SER A 378 -26.47 -5.64 16.59
C SER A 378 -27.79 -5.38 17.33
N GLY A 379 -27.74 -5.22 18.65
CA GLY A 379 -28.87 -4.84 19.49
C GLY A 379 -29.42 -3.47 19.11
N LEU A 380 -28.56 -2.47 18.92
CA LEU A 380 -28.94 -1.12 18.47
C LEU A 380 -29.57 -1.16 17.07
N LEU A 381 -29.00 -1.92 16.13
CA LEU A 381 -29.58 -2.10 14.79
C LEU A 381 -30.94 -2.80 14.86
N PHE A 382 -31.13 -3.77 15.76
CA PHE A 382 -32.40 -4.43 16.00
C PHE A 382 -33.44 -3.45 16.57
N LEU A 383 -33.07 -2.64 17.57
CA LEU A 383 -33.94 -1.62 18.16
C LEU A 383 -34.30 -0.50 17.18
N ALA A 384 -33.37 -0.15 16.28
CA ALA A 384 -33.57 0.83 15.22
C ALA A 384 -34.38 0.28 14.02
N ARG A 385 -34.56 -1.05 13.94
CA ARG A 385 -35.23 -1.71 12.82
C ARG A 385 -36.65 -1.15 12.63
N GLY A 386 -36.92 -0.68 11.41
CA GLY A 386 -38.23 -0.11 11.05
C GLY A 386 -38.46 1.33 11.53
N ARG A 387 -37.68 1.83 12.49
CA ARG A 387 -37.83 3.17 13.08
C ARG A 387 -36.92 4.20 12.45
N LEU A 388 -35.62 3.90 12.31
CA LEU A 388 -34.62 4.85 11.80
C LEU A 388 -34.15 4.44 10.40
N LEU A 389 -34.15 5.41 9.48
CA LEU A 389 -33.72 5.31 8.10
C LEU A 389 -34.18 4.00 7.43
N SER A 390 -35.44 3.65 7.69
CA SER A 390 -36.01 2.37 7.30
C SER A 390 -36.33 2.35 5.80
N GLY A 391 -36.21 1.17 5.19
CA GLY A 391 -36.43 0.98 3.75
C GLY A 391 -35.14 0.80 2.96
N ALA A 392 -35.28 0.88 1.64
CA ALA A 392 -34.19 0.71 0.68
C ALA A 392 -33.62 2.07 0.26
N ILE A 393 -32.30 2.16 0.11
CA ILE A 393 -31.61 3.37 -0.41
C ILE A 393 -32.09 3.67 -1.83
N MET A 394 -32.17 2.63 -2.66
CA MET A 394 -32.73 2.65 -4.01
C MET A 394 -33.80 1.58 -4.16
N ARG A 395 -35.02 1.99 -4.54
CA ARG A 395 -36.17 1.07 -4.70
C ARG A 395 -36.10 0.26 -5.99
N LYS A 396 -35.67 0.87 -7.10
CA LYS A 396 -35.64 0.23 -8.41
C LYS A 396 -34.28 -0.41 -8.65
N TRP A 397 -34.26 -1.73 -8.78
CA TRP A 397 -33.02 -2.48 -8.99
C TRP A 397 -32.28 -2.11 -10.29
N LYS A 398 -33.01 -1.72 -11.36
CA LYS A 398 -32.42 -1.28 -12.64
C LYS A 398 -31.63 0.03 -12.48
N GLU A 399 -32.18 0.99 -11.74
CA GLU A 399 -31.48 2.25 -11.43
C GLU A 399 -30.25 1.97 -10.55
N ARG A 400 -30.40 1.10 -9.54
CA ARG A 400 -29.29 0.66 -8.70
C ARG A 400 -28.18 -0.03 -9.50
N LEU A 401 -28.53 -0.93 -10.41
CA LEU A 401 -27.57 -1.58 -11.30
C LEU A 401 -26.86 -0.57 -12.20
N SER A 402 -27.56 0.43 -12.73
CA SER A 402 -26.92 1.48 -13.53
C SER A 402 -25.88 2.28 -12.73
N VAL A 403 -26.15 2.58 -11.46
CA VAL A 403 -25.18 3.26 -10.58
C VAL A 403 -23.97 2.37 -10.32
N VAL A 404 -24.18 1.07 -10.06
CA VAL A 404 -23.07 0.10 -9.90
C VAL A 404 -22.23 0.02 -11.16
N ILE A 405 -22.84 -0.07 -12.35
CA ILE A 405 -22.12 -0.13 -13.63
C ILE A 405 -21.31 1.15 -13.84
N VAL A 406 -21.90 2.33 -13.63
CA VAL A 406 -21.18 3.62 -13.76
C VAL A 406 -19.99 3.65 -12.80
N MET A 407 -20.18 3.23 -11.54
CA MET A 407 -19.10 3.17 -10.56
C MET A 407 -17.98 2.22 -11.00
N GLN A 408 -18.32 1.03 -11.48
CA GLN A 408 -17.34 0.05 -11.98
C GLN A 408 -16.60 0.56 -13.22
N VAL A 409 -17.29 1.22 -14.15
CA VAL A 409 -16.65 1.83 -15.33
C VAL A 409 -15.65 2.91 -14.89
N VAL A 410 -16.02 3.77 -13.93
CA VAL A 410 -15.10 4.77 -13.37
C VAL A 410 -13.89 4.11 -12.71
N SER A 411 -14.11 3.12 -11.83
CA SER A 411 -13.03 2.39 -11.15
C SER A 411 -12.10 1.66 -12.12
N VAL A 412 -12.64 0.92 -13.09
CA VAL A 412 -11.85 0.18 -14.08
C VAL A 412 -11.09 1.13 -15.01
N THR A 413 -11.68 2.27 -15.39
CA THR A 413 -11.00 3.28 -16.20
C THR A 413 -9.82 3.88 -15.44
N GLY A 414 -10.01 4.24 -14.16
CA GLY A 414 -8.93 4.73 -13.30
C GLY A 414 -7.82 3.70 -13.10
N ILE A 415 -8.19 2.45 -12.81
CA ILE A 415 -7.26 1.31 -12.69
C ILE A 415 -6.47 1.08 -13.97
N ARG A 416 -7.14 1.08 -15.13
CA ARG A 416 -6.48 0.87 -16.43
C ARG A 416 -5.52 2.02 -16.76
N TYR A 417 -5.88 3.24 -16.39
CA TYR A 417 -5.02 4.40 -16.57
C TYR A 417 -3.73 4.28 -15.75
N ILE A 418 -3.83 3.82 -14.50
CA ILE A 418 -2.67 3.55 -13.64
C ILE A 418 -1.87 2.35 -14.16
N SER A 419 -2.53 1.26 -14.56
CA SER A 419 -1.89 0.03 -15.05
C SER A 419 -1.11 0.21 -16.34
N ASN A 420 -1.63 1.03 -17.26
CA ASN A 420 -1.00 1.33 -18.55
C ASN A 420 0.14 2.34 -18.44
N HIS A 421 0.44 2.82 -17.25
CA HIS A 421 1.51 3.76 -17.04
C HIS A 421 2.86 3.02 -17.06
N ASP A 422 3.55 3.05 -18.19
CA ASP A 422 4.85 2.39 -18.39
C ASP A 422 5.98 3.16 -17.66
N GLU A 423 6.04 3.08 -16.31
CA GLU A 423 7.09 3.60 -15.40
C GLU A 423 7.55 5.08 -15.51
N GLY A 424 7.28 5.77 -16.62
CA GLY A 424 7.59 7.19 -16.81
C GLY A 424 6.67 8.07 -15.97
N SER A 425 6.68 9.39 -16.17
CA SER A 425 5.80 10.32 -15.44
C SER A 425 4.40 10.35 -16.06
N PHE A 426 3.34 10.43 -15.25
CA PHE A 426 1.98 10.68 -15.77
C PHE A 426 1.98 11.98 -16.58
N PRO A 427 1.12 12.12 -17.60
CA PRO A 427 0.92 13.42 -18.25
C PRO A 427 0.64 14.51 -17.22
N THR A 428 1.35 15.65 -17.32
CA THR A 428 1.27 16.76 -16.36
C THR A 428 -0.17 17.26 -16.14
N GLY A 429 -1.05 17.13 -17.15
CA GLY A 429 -2.46 17.49 -17.08
C GLY A 429 -3.39 16.53 -16.31
N VAL A 430 -2.89 15.53 -15.56
CA VAL A 430 -3.74 14.66 -14.71
C VAL A 430 -3.62 15.04 -13.23
N PRO A 431 -4.55 15.87 -12.70
CA PRO A 431 -4.32 16.61 -11.45
C PRO A 431 -3.88 15.78 -10.26
N VAL A 432 -4.60 14.69 -9.94
CA VAL A 432 -4.32 13.90 -8.74
C VAL A 432 -3.12 12.98 -8.91
N LEU A 433 -2.98 12.32 -10.06
CA LEU A 433 -1.95 11.30 -10.27
C LEU A 433 -0.58 11.92 -10.58
N SER A 434 -0.53 13.02 -11.34
CA SER A 434 0.74 13.70 -11.62
C SER A 434 1.31 14.35 -10.36
N SER A 435 0.47 14.99 -9.53
CA SER A 435 0.91 15.57 -8.25
C SER A 435 1.21 14.55 -7.16
N LEU A 436 0.89 13.27 -7.38
CA LEU A 436 1.14 12.17 -6.47
C LEU A 436 2.42 11.42 -6.86
N TYR A 437 2.55 11.05 -8.14
CA TYR A 437 3.63 10.16 -8.61
C TYR A 437 4.80 10.93 -9.24
N ASN A 438 4.55 12.00 -10.00
CA ASN A 438 5.62 12.66 -10.76
C ASN A 438 6.49 13.61 -9.93
N LEU A 439 6.14 13.84 -8.66
CA LEU A 439 6.80 14.86 -7.85
C LEU A 439 8.28 14.50 -7.65
N TYR A 440 8.54 13.29 -7.16
CA TYR A 440 9.88 12.74 -6.95
C TYR A 440 9.85 11.22 -7.15
N ASP A 441 10.93 10.68 -7.74
CA ASP A 441 11.13 9.23 -7.76
C ASP A 441 11.67 8.75 -6.41
N ILE A 442 10.75 8.25 -5.59
CA ILE A 442 11.04 7.66 -4.28
C ILE A 442 11.07 6.12 -4.35
N SER A 443 11.20 5.54 -5.54
CA SER A 443 11.11 4.08 -5.73
C SER A 443 12.16 3.29 -4.97
N TRP A 444 13.32 3.90 -4.74
CA TRP A 444 14.48 3.31 -4.06
C TRP A 444 14.38 3.36 -2.52
N LEU A 445 13.49 4.20 -1.96
CA LEU A 445 13.30 4.36 -0.50
C LEU A 445 12.43 3.26 0.14
N GLY A 446 12.05 2.24 -0.63
CA GLY A 446 11.22 1.14 -0.16
C GLY A 446 9.73 1.48 -0.05
N ILE A 447 8.94 0.52 0.45
CA ILE A 447 7.48 0.60 0.44
C ILE A 447 6.91 1.54 1.51
N ASN A 448 7.62 1.74 2.63
CA ASN A 448 7.18 2.60 3.73
C ASN A 448 7.18 4.07 3.33
N ALA A 449 8.31 4.53 2.77
CA ALA A 449 8.41 5.89 2.23
C ALA A 449 7.32 6.15 1.18
N LYS A 450 7.03 5.17 0.31
CA LYS A 450 5.93 5.28 -0.66
C LYS A 450 4.56 5.38 0.00
N VAL A 451 4.26 4.59 1.01
CA VAL A 451 2.96 4.64 1.68
C VAL A 451 2.78 5.96 2.43
N ASN A 452 3.82 6.44 3.12
CA ASN A 452 3.82 7.73 3.80
C ASN A 452 3.71 8.92 2.83
N TYR A 453 4.42 8.85 1.71
CA TYR A 453 4.47 9.95 0.75
C TYR A 453 3.30 9.95 -0.24
N GLN A 454 2.95 8.79 -0.81
CA GLN A 454 1.99 8.63 -1.91
C GLN A 454 0.62 8.09 -1.48
N SER A 455 0.43 7.75 -0.20
CA SER A 455 -0.73 7.07 0.40
C SER A 455 -0.76 5.55 0.27
N LEU A 456 -1.32 4.91 1.30
CA LEU A 456 -1.55 3.45 1.36
C LEU A 456 -2.39 2.94 0.19
N SER A 457 -3.49 3.65 -0.11
CA SER A 457 -4.39 3.27 -1.19
C SER A 457 -3.75 3.33 -2.58
N TYR A 458 -2.80 4.25 -2.81
CA TYR A 458 -2.05 4.29 -4.06
C TYR A 458 -1.16 3.08 -4.19
N VAL A 459 -0.44 2.72 -3.13
CA VAL A 459 0.37 1.50 -3.10
C VAL A 459 -0.50 0.26 -3.33
N TRP A 460 -1.69 0.18 -2.74
CA TRP A 460 -2.62 -0.94 -3.02
C TRP A 460 -3.00 -1.05 -4.49
N VAL A 461 -3.44 0.06 -5.09
CA VAL A 461 -3.84 0.07 -6.50
C VAL A 461 -2.63 -0.29 -7.37
N ASN A 462 -1.48 0.35 -7.13
CA ASN A 462 -0.25 0.12 -7.87
C ASN A 462 0.23 -1.35 -7.78
N SER A 463 0.26 -1.94 -6.58
CA SER A 463 0.67 -3.33 -6.38
C SER A 463 -0.25 -4.35 -7.09
N LEU A 464 -1.53 -4.04 -7.25
CA LEU A 464 -2.51 -4.86 -7.97
C LEU A 464 -2.44 -4.68 -9.49
N THR A 465 -1.94 -3.55 -9.98
CA THR A 465 -2.03 -3.18 -11.41
C THR A 465 -0.71 -3.21 -12.16
N THR A 466 0.41 -3.13 -11.45
CA THR A 466 1.72 -2.95 -12.05
C THR A 466 2.37 -4.28 -12.37
N LYS A 467 2.96 -4.38 -13.57
CA LYS A 467 3.76 -5.54 -13.97
C LYS A 467 4.86 -5.75 -12.94
N LYS A 468 5.01 -6.98 -12.43
CA LYS A 468 5.99 -7.28 -11.37
C LYS A 468 7.45 -7.08 -11.83
N MET A 469 7.71 -7.15 -13.14
CA MET A 469 9.04 -6.97 -13.75
C MET A 469 8.93 -6.16 -15.05
N ALA A 470 9.93 -5.32 -15.34
CA ALA A 470 10.02 -4.62 -16.63
C ALA A 470 10.38 -5.62 -17.75
N THR A 471 9.78 -5.48 -18.93
CA THR A 471 10.07 -6.36 -20.07
C THR A 471 11.50 -6.11 -20.57
N PRO A 472 12.41 -7.11 -20.53
CA PRO A 472 13.78 -6.93 -21.01
C PRO A 472 13.83 -6.57 -22.50
N LYS A 473 14.74 -5.67 -22.87
CA LYS A 473 14.91 -5.26 -24.28
C LYS A 473 15.26 -6.48 -25.14
N GLY A 474 14.55 -6.64 -26.25
CA GLY A 474 14.76 -7.77 -27.16
C GLY A 474 14.18 -9.11 -26.70
N TYR A 475 13.36 -9.13 -25.63
CA TYR A 475 12.67 -10.35 -25.21
C TYR A 475 11.77 -10.92 -26.32
N ASN A 476 12.15 -12.09 -26.83
CA ASN A 476 11.39 -12.87 -27.79
C ASN A 476 11.82 -14.35 -27.74
N ARG A 477 11.07 -15.21 -28.43
CA ARG A 477 11.32 -16.67 -28.45
C ARG A 477 12.72 -17.04 -28.97
N ALA A 478 13.22 -16.35 -30.00
CA ALA A 478 14.53 -16.62 -30.58
C ALA A 478 15.68 -16.28 -29.60
N LYS A 479 15.57 -15.17 -28.87
CA LYS A 479 16.56 -14.78 -27.87
C LYS A 479 16.58 -15.74 -26.67
N ILE A 480 15.42 -16.20 -26.20
CA ILE A 480 15.36 -17.25 -25.16
C ILE A 480 16.01 -18.56 -25.63
N LYS A 481 15.79 -18.97 -26.89
CA LYS A 481 16.47 -20.13 -27.46
C LYS A 481 18.00 -19.94 -27.49
N ALA A 482 18.48 -18.76 -27.88
CA ALA A 482 19.91 -18.47 -27.91
C ALA A 482 20.54 -18.54 -26.51
N ILE A 483 19.84 -18.05 -25.49
CA ILE A 483 20.26 -18.19 -24.08
C ILE A 483 20.31 -19.67 -23.68
N TYR A 484 19.27 -20.44 -24.01
CA TYR A 484 19.26 -21.89 -23.79
C TYR A 484 20.48 -22.59 -24.42
N ASP A 485 20.74 -22.37 -25.72
CA ASP A 485 21.85 -23.01 -26.43
C ASP A 485 23.21 -22.63 -25.80
N LYS A 486 23.39 -21.35 -25.43
CA LYS A 486 24.59 -20.83 -24.75
C LYS A 486 24.86 -21.56 -23.45
N TYR A 487 23.87 -21.65 -22.56
CA TYR A 487 24.06 -22.23 -21.24
C TYR A 487 24.00 -23.75 -21.22
N LYS A 488 23.42 -24.38 -22.24
CA LYS A 488 23.57 -25.82 -22.48
C LYS A 488 25.04 -26.19 -22.73
N ASN A 489 25.72 -25.44 -23.59
CA ASN A 489 27.15 -25.63 -23.82
C ASN A 489 27.98 -25.29 -22.58
N ALA A 490 27.63 -24.22 -21.86
CA ALA A 490 28.32 -23.85 -20.63
C ALA A 490 28.20 -24.92 -19.53
N ALA A 491 27.02 -25.53 -19.38
CA ALA A 491 26.82 -26.65 -18.45
C ALA A 491 27.63 -27.87 -18.85
N ALA A 492 27.65 -28.22 -20.14
CA ALA A 492 28.47 -29.33 -20.63
C ALA A 492 29.96 -29.12 -20.36
N GLU A 493 30.46 -27.89 -20.49
CA GLU A 493 31.86 -27.54 -20.17
C GLU A 493 32.14 -27.63 -18.66
N LEU A 494 31.29 -27.03 -17.82
CA LEU A 494 31.45 -27.09 -16.36
C LEU A 494 31.40 -28.53 -15.84
N ASN A 495 30.54 -29.37 -16.41
CA ASN A 495 30.39 -30.77 -15.99
C ASN A 495 31.56 -31.67 -16.43
N LYS A 496 32.53 -31.18 -17.22
CA LYS A 496 33.79 -31.90 -17.47
C LYS A 496 34.69 -31.93 -16.23
N SER A 497 34.65 -30.88 -15.40
CA SER A 497 35.42 -30.82 -14.15
C SER A 497 34.57 -31.12 -12.90
N ARG A 498 33.26 -30.83 -12.94
CA ARG A 498 32.32 -31.12 -11.85
C ARG A 498 31.77 -32.54 -11.94
N GLN A 499 32.29 -33.45 -11.12
CA GLN A 499 32.01 -34.89 -11.20
C GLN A 499 31.04 -35.39 -10.12
N GLN A 500 30.77 -34.60 -9.08
CA GLN A 500 29.88 -35.03 -7.98
C GLN A 500 28.41 -34.80 -8.36
N ASN A 501 27.49 -35.55 -7.74
CA ASN A 501 26.06 -35.23 -7.78
C ASN A 501 25.61 -34.68 -6.44
N LEU A 502 24.83 -33.60 -6.47
CA LEU A 502 24.29 -33.01 -5.25
C LEU A 502 23.37 -34.02 -4.51
N SER A 503 22.69 -34.91 -5.24
CA SER A 503 21.81 -35.93 -4.66
C SER A 503 22.55 -37.05 -3.91
N ASP A 504 23.89 -37.09 -3.92
CA ASP A 504 24.68 -38.10 -3.22
C ASP A 504 25.00 -37.68 -1.77
N GLN A 505 24.62 -36.46 -1.37
CA GLN A 505 24.84 -35.86 -0.06
C GLN A 505 23.52 -35.33 0.51
N THR A 506 23.51 -34.97 1.79
CA THR A 506 22.42 -34.22 2.41
C THR A 506 22.77 -32.73 2.45
N VAL A 507 21.82 -31.89 2.05
CA VAL A 507 21.99 -30.43 2.02
C VAL A 507 21.03 -29.78 3.01
N ILE A 508 21.53 -28.84 3.81
CA ILE A 508 20.74 -28.14 4.84
C ILE A 508 20.88 -26.63 4.64
N TYR A 509 19.82 -25.98 4.19
CA TYR A 509 19.73 -24.52 4.16
C TYR A 509 19.18 -24.04 5.50
N ILE A 510 19.95 -23.20 6.19
CA ILE A 510 19.58 -22.58 7.45
C ILE A 510 19.54 -21.06 7.23
N LEU A 511 18.33 -20.54 7.16
CA LEU A 511 18.07 -19.12 7.35
C LEU A 511 18.04 -18.86 8.86
N SER A 512 19.07 -18.19 9.36
CA SER A 512 19.18 -17.76 10.75
C SER A 512 18.57 -16.37 10.91
N GLU A 513 17.36 -16.32 11.47
CA GLU A 513 16.55 -15.12 11.61
C GLU A 513 17.32 -13.96 12.22
N SER A 514 17.28 -12.80 11.55
CA SER A 514 17.86 -11.53 11.95
C SER A 514 19.36 -11.57 12.32
N LEU A 515 20.10 -12.63 11.96
CA LEU A 515 21.49 -12.81 12.40
C LEU A 515 22.45 -11.92 11.60
N ALA A 516 23.04 -10.96 12.29
CA ALA A 516 24.14 -10.14 11.80
C ALA A 516 25.04 -9.74 12.98
N ASN A 517 26.36 -9.81 12.80
CA ASN A 517 27.30 -9.40 13.85
C ASN A 517 27.26 -7.87 14.09
N PRO A 518 26.76 -7.40 15.25
CA PRO A 518 26.67 -5.97 15.52
C PRO A 518 28.06 -5.32 15.69
N THR A 519 29.11 -6.08 16.03
CA THR A 519 30.44 -5.53 16.29
C THR A 519 31.19 -5.11 15.03
N ARG A 520 30.66 -5.42 13.84
CA ARG A 520 31.19 -4.89 12.56
C ARG A 520 30.76 -3.45 12.28
N LEU A 521 29.72 -2.97 12.95
CA LEU A 521 29.11 -1.69 12.63
C LEU A 521 29.84 -0.55 13.34
N ALA A 522 30.17 0.50 12.59
CA ALA A 522 30.76 1.71 13.15
C ALA A 522 29.80 2.35 14.16
N GLY A 523 30.32 2.78 15.32
CA GLY A 523 29.50 3.34 16.40
C GLY A 523 28.94 2.31 17.38
N ILE A 524 29.19 1.02 17.21
CA ILE A 524 28.94 -0.02 18.22
C ILE A 524 30.20 -0.28 19.04
N THR A 525 30.06 -0.31 20.37
CA THR A 525 31.10 -0.75 21.30
C THR A 525 30.62 -2.00 22.03
N ALA A 526 31.40 -3.06 22.01
CA ALA A 526 31.09 -4.32 22.68
C ALA A 526 32.31 -4.86 23.43
N SER A 527 32.07 -5.57 24.52
CA SER A 527 33.12 -6.23 25.32
C SER A 527 33.69 -7.51 24.68
N ALA A 528 32.93 -8.15 23.78
CA ALA A 528 33.33 -9.36 23.05
C ALA A 528 32.54 -9.49 21.74
N ASN A 529 33.03 -10.34 20.82
CA ASN A 529 32.28 -10.76 19.64
C ASN A 529 31.20 -11.79 20.05
N PRO A 530 29.89 -11.51 19.86
CA PRO A 530 28.84 -12.46 20.21
C PRO A 530 28.75 -13.66 19.26
N LEU A 531 29.41 -13.62 18.10
CA LEU A 531 29.39 -14.66 17.07
C LEU A 531 30.77 -15.28 16.85
N GLU A 532 31.51 -15.55 17.94
CA GLU A 532 32.90 -16.01 17.88
C GLU A 532 33.07 -17.28 17.05
N TYR A 533 32.26 -18.32 17.29
CA TYR A 533 32.37 -19.59 16.57
C TYR A 533 31.92 -19.48 15.11
N ILE A 534 30.82 -18.78 14.84
CA ILE A 534 30.35 -18.55 13.46
C ILE A 534 31.43 -17.78 12.67
N THR A 535 32.03 -16.74 13.26
CA THR A 535 33.13 -15.99 12.66
C THR A 535 34.33 -16.90 12.35
N GLN A 536 34.63 -17.86 13.24
CA GLN A 536 35.68 -18.86 13.00
C GLN A 536 35.32 -19.76 11.80
N VAL A 537 34.10 -20.28 11.72
CA VAL A 537 33.65 -21.14 10.62
C VAL A 537 33.71 -20.40 9.28
N GLU A 538 33.31 -19.13 9.24
CA GLU A 538 33.43 -18.28 8.05
C GLU A 538 34.88 -18.11 7.57
N GLN A 539 35.83 -18.07 8.51
CA GLN A 539 37.26 -17.98 8.20
C GLN A 539 37.87 -19.32 7.79
N GLU A 540 37.29 -20.45 8.19
CA GLU A 540 37.81 -21.79 7.89
C GLU A 540 37.15 -22.42 6.65
N SER A 541 35.96 -21.96 6.28
CA SER A 541 35.15 -22.46 5.14
C SER A 541 34.88 -21.37 4.10
N THR A 542 34.07 -21.66 3.07
CA THR A 542 33.59 -20.60 2.17
C THR A 542 32.61 -19.72 2.94
N GLY A 543 33.02 -18.52 3.32
CA GLY A 543 32.17 -17.59 4.07
C GLY A 543 32.51 -16.13 3.80
N GLY A 544 31.64 -15.25 4.28
CA GLY A 544 31.75 -13.81 4.10
C GLY A 544 30.45 -13.09 4.43
N LEU A 545 30.18 -11.99 3.73
CA LEU A 545 28.96 -11.21 3.92
C LEU A 545 27.92 -11.49 2.84
N MET A 546 26.65 -11.50 3.23
CA MET A 546 25.52 -11.55 2.32
C MET A 546 24.84 -10.18 2.29
N LEU A 547 24.75 -9.59 1.10
CA LEU A 547 23.96 -8.40 0.85
C LEU A 547 22.47 -8.77 0.77
N SER A 548 21.73 -8.39 1.81
CA SER A 548 20.28 -8.54 1.95
C SER A 548 19.53 -7.49 1.12
N ASP A 549 18.30 -7.83 0.72
CA ASP A 549 17.36 -6.88 0.12
C ASP A 549 16.32 -6.39 1.15
N GLY A 550 16.55 -6.67 2.44
CA GLY A 550 15.68 -6.24 3.55
C GLY A 550 16.46 -5.72 4.76
N TYR A 551 15.78 -4.94 5.60
CA TYR A 551 16.27 -4.45 6.89
C TYR A 551 15.14 -4.52 7.92
N GLY A 552 15.37 -5.21 9.05
CA GLY A 552 14.34 -5.46 10.07
C GLY A 552 13.17 -6.34 9.61
N GLY A 553 13.25 -6.92 8.42
CA GLY A 553 12.23 -7.76 7.82
C GLY A 553 12.63 -8.22 6.41
N GLY A 554 11.72 -8.97 5.76
CA GLY A 554 11.90 -9.44 4.39
C GLY A 554 12.36 -10.89 4.26
N THR A 555 12.41 -11.65 5.35
CA THR A 555 12.83 -13.08 5.43
C THR A 555 12.44 -13.93 4.23
N ALA A 556 11.16 -13.91 3.83
CA ALA A 556 10.64 -14.71 2.72
C ALA A 556 11.22 -14.34 1.35
N ASN A 557 11.73 -13.12 1.18
CA ASN A 557 12.39 -12.70 -0.05
C ASN A 557 13.78 -13.34 -0.15
N MET A 558 14.58 -13.30 0.92
CA MET A 558 15.90 -13.94 0.96
C MET A 558 15.76 -15.47 0.86
N GLU A 559 14.74 -16.05 1.49
CA GLU A 559 14.38 -17.47 1.34
C GLU A 559 14.02 -17.84 -0.10
N PHE A 560 13.18 -17.05 -0.77
CA PHE A 560 12.85 -17.27 -2.19
C PHE A 560 14.12 -17.20 -3.06
N GLN A 561 14.97 -16.20 -2.83
CA GLN A 561 16.21 -16.00 -3.57
C GLN A 561 17.17 -17.17 -3.37
N SER A 562 17.38 -17.61 -2.13
CA SER A 562 18.28 -18.72 -1.81
C SER A 562 17.81 -20.06 -2.39
N LEU A 563 16.51 -20.30 -2.47
CA LEU A 563 15.98 -21.52 -3.07
C LEU A 563 15.99 -21.49 -4.60
N THR A 564 15.68 -20.34 -5.20
CA THR A 564 15.45 -20.24 -6.66
C THR A 564 16.65 -19.75 -7.46
N GLY A 565 17.53 -18.97 -6.84
CA GLY A 565 18.59 -18.24 -7.51
C GLY A 565 18.12 -17.03 -8.32
N LEU A 566 16.86 -16.61 -8.18
CA LEU A 566 16.30 -15.47 -8.90
C LEU A 566 16.37 -14.19 -8.04
N PRO A 567 17.14 -13.16 -8.43
CA PRO A 567 17.36 -11.97 -7.62
C PRO A 567 16.10 -11.09 -7.49
N MET A 568 15.85 -10.55 -6.29
CA MET A 568 14.77 -9.61 -6.01
C MET A 568 14.95 -8.29 -6.77
N THR A 569 16.21 -7.86 -6.95
CA THR A 569 16.60 -6.59 -7.60
C THR A 569 16.15 -6.44 -9.05
N ASN A 570 15.79 -7.55 -9.71
CA ASN A 570 15.24 -7.54 -11.07
C ASN A 570 13.74 -7.21 -11.12
N PHE A 571 13.02 -7.33 -9.99
CA PHE A 571 11.61 -6.98 -9.90
C PHE A 571 11.41 -5.48 -9.65
N LYS A 572 10.21 -4.99 -9.97
CA LYS A 572 9.86 -3.60 -9.71
C LYS A 572 9.63 -3.39 -8.22
N SER A 573 9.83 -2.15 -7.77
CA SER A 573 9.60 -1.69 -6.40
C SER A 573 8.14 -1.74 -5.91
N GLY A 574 7.21 -2.30 -6.70
CA GLY A 574 5.84 -2.63 -6.29
C GLY A 574 5.67 -4.09 -5.83
N VAL A 575 6.73 -4.89 -5.87
CA VAL A 575 6.81 -6.24 -5.32
C VAL A 575 7.32 -6.15 -3.88
N SER A 576 6.52 -6.58 -2.90
CA SER A 576 6.90 -6.54 -1.47
C SER A 576 7.37 -7.91 -1.00
N VAL A 577 6.58 -8.95 -1.27
CA VAL A 577 6.83 -10.32 -0.80
C VAL A 577 6.80 -11.30 -1.96
N LEU A 578 7.94 -11.85 -2.35
CA LEU A 578 8.09 -12.71 -3.53
C LEU A 578 7.17 -13.94 -3.48
N TYR A 579 6.97 -14.55 -2.31
CA TYR A 579 6.04 -15.69 -2.13
C TYR A 579 4.56 -15.36 -2.31
N ALA A 580 4.17 -14.10 -2.21
CA ALA A 580 2.79 -13.67 -2.44
C ALA A 580 2.62 -13.02 -3.82
N ASP A 581 3.58 -12.19 -4.23
CA ASP A 581 3.49 -11.34 -5.41
C ASP A 581 3.97 -12.01 -6.70
N VAL A 582 4.89 -12.97 -6.61
CA VAL A 582 5.58 -13.57 -7.77
C VAL A 582 5.37 -15.08 -7.82
N PHE A 583 5.73 -15.80 -6.74
CA PHE A 583 5.73 -17.26 -6.69
C PHE A 583 4.43 -17.91 -7.20
N PRO A 584 3.21 -17.45 -6.82
CA PRO A 584 1.97 -18.09 -7.28
C PRO A 584 1.75 -18.05 -8.80
N TYR A 585 2.42 -17.13 -9.50
CA TYR A 585 2.25 -16.88 -10.93
C TYR A 585 3.39 -17.44 -11.79
N MET A 586 4.47 -17.93 -11.18
CA MET A 586 5.59 -18.51 -11.91
C MET A 586 5.15 -19.73 -12.71
N SER A 587 5.63 -19.89 -13.94
CA SER A 587 5.35 -21.07 -14.77
C SER A 587 6.11 -22.31 -14.29
N TYR A 588 7.34 -22.11 -13.83
CA TYR A 588 8.23 -23.12 -13.28
C TYR A 588 9.04 -22.49 -12.14
N VAL A 589 9.31 -23.24 -11.07
CA VAL A 589 10.12 -22.77 -9.94
C VAL A 589 11.38 -23.64 -9.86
N PRO A 590 12.54 -23.16 -10.34
CA PRO A 590 13.77 -23.93 -10.26
C PRO A 590 14.25 -23.98 -8.81
N THR A 591 14.53 -25.16 -8.26
CA THR A 591 15.12 -25.29 -6.91
C THR A 591 16.03 -26.52 -6.84
N LEU A 592 17.10 -26.45 -6.04
CA LEU A 592 17.99 -27.61 -5.85
C LEU A 592 17.30 -28.76 -5.12
N SER A 593 16.22 -28.48 -4.38
CA SER A 593 15.40 -29.50 -3.73
C SER A 593 14.85 -30.52 -4.73
N GLU A 594 14.69 -30.15 -6.01
CA GLU A 594 14.16 -31.04 -7.04
C GLU A 594 15.07 -32.24 -7.35
N GLN A 595 16.35 -32.15 -6.98
CA GLN A 595 17.32 -33.26 -7.09
C GLN A 595 17.05 -34.39 -6.08
N TYR A 596 16.18 -34.14 -5.10
CA TYR A 596 15.82 -35.06 -4.04
C TYR A 596 14.40 -35.59 -4.26
N SER A 597 14.12 -36.81 -3.81
CA SER A 597 12.75 -37.35 -3.83
C SER A 597 11.85 -36.55 -2.87
N ALA A 598 10.54 -36.45 -3.15
CA ALA A 598 9.61 -35.66 -2.34
C ALA A 598 9.62 -36.04 -0.84
N LYS A 599 9.76 -37.34 -0.52
CA LYS A 599 9.87 -37.85 0.86
C LYS A 599 11.13 -37.35 1.61
N ASN A 600 12.15 -36.93 0.88
CA ASN A 600 13.43 -36.47 1.41
C ASN A 600 13.58 -34.94 1.36
N ARG A 601 12.53 -34.21 0.98
CA ARG A 601 12.46 -32.74 1.04
C ARG A 601 11.72 -32.33 2.30
N ILE A 602 12.43 -31.66 3.20
CA ILE A 602 11.94 -31.36 4.55
C ILE A 602 12.04 -29.86 4.80
N ALA A 603 10.92 -29.24 5.16
CA ALA A 603 10.88 -27.86 5.62
C ALA A 603 10.71 -27.83 7.14
N ILE A 604 11.42 -26.95 7.83
CA ILE A 604 11.31 -26.77 9.28
C ILE A 604 11.18 -25.29 9.61
N HIS A 605 10.09 -24.93 10.26
CA HIS A 605 9.87 -23.58 10.77
C HIS A 605 9.01 -23.64 12.02
N LEU A 606 9.58 -23.31 13.18
CA LEU A 606 8.87 -23.38 14.46
C LEU A 606 7.90 -22.19 14.66
N ALA A 607 7.04 -21.94 13.68
CA ALA A 607 5.92 -21.01 13.73
C ALA A 607 4.76 -21.51 12.84
N SER A 608 3.79 -20.65 12.49
CA SER A 608 2.73 -21.03 11.55
C SER A 608 3.29 -21.32 10.16
N ALA A 609 2.92 -22.46 9.59
CA ALA A 609 3.25 -22.80 8.21
C ALA A 609 2.67 -21.84 7.17
N GLY A 610 1.62 -21.07 7.50
CA GLY A 610 1.06 -20.11 6.57
C GLY A 610 1.71 -18.73 6.58
N ASN A 611 2.62 -18.47 7.52
CA ASN A 611 3.45 -17.27 7.49
C ASN A 611 4.11 -17.15 6.10
N TYR A 612 4.01 -15.98 5.48
CA TYR A 612 4.55 -15.71 4.15
C TYR A 612 4.09 -16.68 3.05
N ASN A 613 2.92 -17.31 3.20
CA ASN A 613 2.40 -18.28 2.23
C ASN A 613 3.27 -19.54 2.07
N ARG A 614 4.15 -19.84 3.05
CA ARG A 614 5.08 -20.98 3.01
C ARG A 614 4.39 -22.33 2.79
N LYS A 615 3.21 -22.53 3.36
CA LYS A 615 2.41 -23.75 3.14
C LYS A 615 2.12 -23.99 1.66
N LEU A 616 1.76 -22.94 0.90
CA LEU A 616 1.56 -23.05 -0.54
C LEU A 616 2.89 -23.32 -1.25
N VAL A 617 3.95 -22.60 -0.85
CA VAL A 617 5.28 -22.71 -1.45
C VAL A 617 5.82 -24.12 -1.35
N TYR A 618 5.97 -24.65 -0.13
CA TYR A 618 6.52 -25.98 0.10
C TYR A 618 5.64 -27.10 -0.44
N SER A 619 4.31 -26.92 -0.41
CA SER A 619 3.40 -27.86 -1.07
C SER A 619 3.58 -27.88 -2.60
N ARG A 620 3.88 -26.73 -3.23
CA ARG A 620 4.11 -26.65 -4.68
C ARG A 620 5.50 -27.17 -5.08
N LEU A 621 6.47 -27.09 -4.16
CA LEU A 621 7.82 -27.64 -4.33
C LEU A 621 7.92 -29.13 -3.97
N ASP A 622 6.79 -29.81 -3.74
CA ASP A 622 6.68 -31.22 -3.36
C ASP A 622 7.51 -31.60 -2.12
N PHE A 623 7.53 -30.73 -1.10
CA PHE A 623 8.02 -31.11 0.23
C PHE A 623 6.95 -31.95 0.94
N ASP A 624 7.24 -33.23 1.18
CA ASP A 624 6.28 -34.13 1.84
C ASP A 624 6.18 -33.87 3.35
N THR A 625 7.24 -33.32 3.95
CA THR A 625 7.31 -32.97 5.37
C THR A 625 7.50 -31.46 5.54
N PHE A 626 6.61 -30.83 6.29
CA PHE A 626 6.79 -29.45 6.76
C PHE A 626 6.50 -29.36 8.27
N VAL A 627 7.57 -29.42 9.07
CA VAL A 627 7.53 -29.31 10.52
C VAL A 627 7.21 -27.86 10.91
N ALA A 628 6.02 -27.67 11.49
CA ALA A 628 5.54 -26.37 11.92
C ALA A 628 4.63 -26.47 13.14
N THR A 629 4.58 -25.42 13.96
CA THR A 629 3.77 -25.40 15.19
C THR A 629 2.27 -25.49 14.85
N SER A 630 1.87 -24.85 13.74
CA SER A 630 0.50 -24.89 13.22
C SER A 630 0.46 -24.87 11.69
N GLY A 631 -0.68 -25.28 11.10
CA GLY A 631 -0.90 -25.24 9.65
C GLY A 631 -0.52 -26.50 8.86
N THR A 632 0.27 -27.41 9.43
CA THR A 632 0.69 -28.70 8.82
C THR A 632 0.39 -29.90 9.73
N LYS A 633 0.53 -31.12 9.17
CA LYS A 633 0.42 -32.41 9.88
C LYS A 633 1.67 -32.72 10.72
N ASP A 634 2.83 -32.24 10.29
CA ASP A 634 4.12 -32.55 10.91
C ASP A 634 4.40 -31.56 12.04
N LYS A 635 4.62 -32.09 13.24
CA LYS A 635 4.84 -31.30 14.46
C LYS A 635 6.27 -31.41 14.95
N PRO A 636 6.80 -30.34 15.55
CA PRO A 636 8.14 -30.37 16.11
C PRO A 636 8.23 -31.35 17.26
N THR A 637 9.36 -32.04 17.35
CA THR A 637 9.71 -32.98 18.43
C THR A 637 10.32 -32.23 19.61
N ASP A 638 11.14 -31.22 19.35
CA ASP A 638 11.64 -30.27 20.35
C ASP A 638 10.95 -28.91 20.19
N THR A 639 10.51 -28.35 21.32
CA THR A 639 9.80 -27.07 21.40
C THR A 639 10.38 -26.16 22.48
N GLY A 640 11.66 -26.32 22.82
CA GLY A 640 12.37 -25.42 23.73
C GLY A 640 12.31 -23.97 23.24
N SER A 641 12.20 -23.03 24.17
CA SER A 641 12.10 -21.60 23.88
C SER A 641 13.23 -20.83 24.54
N LEU A 642 13.69 -19.77 23.88
CA LEU A 642 14.60 -18.80 24.44
C LEU A 642 14.08 -17.39 24.12
N GLY A 643 13.89 -16.59 25.16
CA GLY A 643 13.17 -15.33 25.00
C GLY A 643 11.69 -15.56 24.68
N VAL A 644 11.19 -14.91 23.62
CA VAL A 644 9.78 -14.96 23.21
C VAL A 644 9.48 -16.11 22.24
N HIS A 645 10.51 -16.65 21.57
CA HIS A 645 10.36 -17.59 20.46
C HIS A 645 11.00 -18.95 20.75
N TYR A 646 10.74 -19.92 19.88
CA TYR A 646 11.42 -21.21 19.92
C TYR A 646 12.92 -21.03 19.66
N SER A 647 13.74 -21.77 20.41
CA SER A 647 15.19 -21.64 20.35
C SER A 647 15.79 -22.25 19.08
N ASP A 648 16.98 -21.79 18.72
CA ASP A 648 17.74 -22.35 17.61
C ASP A 648 18.24 -23.75 17.95
N THR A 649 18.54 -24.03 19.22
CA THR A 649 18.79 -25.39 19.74
C THR A 649 17.62 -26.34 19.44
N ALA A 650 16.38 -25.91 19.72
CA ALA A 650 15.20 -26.72 19.43
C ALA A 650 15.04 -26.91 17.92
N THR A 651 15.28 -25.87 17.12
CA THR A 651 15.23 -25.95 15.65
C THR A 651 16.25 -26.94 15.11
N TYR A 652 17.50 -26.89 15.58
CA TYR A 652 18.57 -27.82 15.18
C TYR A 652 18.29 -29.25 15.64
N GLN A 653 17.73 -29.45 16.83
CA GLN A 653 17.32 -30.78 17.28
C GLN A 653 16.25 -31.39 16.36
N ASN A 654 15.28 -30.60 15.89
CA ASN A 654 14.30 -31.06 14.91
C ASN A 654 14.92 -31.44 13.55
N ILE A 655 16.04 -30.83 13.16
CA ILE A 655 16.81 -31.28 11.99
C ILE A 655 17.42 -32.65 12.29
N LEU A 656 18.14 -32.77 13.40
CA LEU A 656 18.85 -34.00 13.80
C LEU A 656 17.87 -35.19 13.92
N ASP A 657 16.69 -34.99 14.48
CA ASP A 657 15.65 -36.02 14.62
C ASP A 657 15.08 -36.50 13.28
N LYS A 658 15.26 -35.73 12.20
CA LYS A 658 14.79 -36.04 10.85
C LYS A 658 15.89 -36.50 9.92
N LEU A 659 17.15 -36.40 10.32
CA LEU A 659 18.27 -36.91 9.55
C LEU A 659 18.20 -38.44 9.44
N ASN A 660 18.45 -38.97 8.25
CA ASN A 660 18.54 -40.40 7.98
C ASN A 660 19.79 -40.70 7.14
N SER A 661 20.73 -41.47 7.69
CA SER A 661 22.02 -41.72 7.05
C SER A 661 21.92 -42.59 5.79
N ASN A 662 20.81 -43.31 5.62
CA ASN A 662 20.55 -44.12 4.44
C ASN A 662 19.96 -43.33 3.27
N GLU A 663 19.54 -42.08 3.49
CA GLU A 663 18.83 -41.25 2.51
C GLU A 663 19.58 -39.95 2.27
N SER A 664 19.56 -39.43 1.04
CA SER A 664 20.04 -38.08 0.76
C SER A 664 18.85 -37.14 0.88
N GLN A 665 18.99 -36.08 1.68
CA GLN A 665 17.89 -35.20 2.06
C GLN A 665 18.20 -33.74 1.76
N PHE A 666 17.15 -32.96 1.52
CA PHE A 666 17.23 -31.51 1.39
C PHE A 666 16.38 -30.86 2.47
N PHE A 667 17.03 -30.05 3.31
CA PHE A 667 16.36 -29.28 4.36
C PHE A 667 16.30 -27.80 3.99
N SER A 668 15.13 -27.20 4.17
CA SER A 668 14.92 -25.75 4.17
C SER A 668 14.44 -25.35 5.57
N VAL A 669 15.30 -24.67 6.31
CA VAL A 669 15.10 -24.38 7.73
C VAL A 669 15.09 -22.88 7.95
N MET A 670 14.10 -22.40 8.72
CA MET A 670 13.97 -21.00 9.08
C MET A 670 13.78 -20.90 10.60
N THR A 671 14.78 -20.33 11.26
CA THR A 671 14.77 -20.15 12.71
C THR A 671 13.83 -19.01 13.13
N MET A 672 13.60 -18.85 14.44
CA MET A 672 12.70 -17.82 15.00
C MET A 672 13.27 -17.15 16.25
N GLN A 673 14.32 -17.70 16.88
CA GLN A 673 14.79 -17.26 18.20
C GLN A 673 15.07 -15.76 18.26
N ASN A 674 15.75 -15.24 17.24
CA ASN A 674 16.18 -13.85 17.19
C ASN A 674 15.17 -12.94 16.48
N HIS A 675 13.89 -13.34 16.35
CA HIS A 675 12.85 -12.47 15.79
C HIS A 675 12.40 -11.44 16.84
N SER A 676 12.10 -10.20 16.40
CA SER A 676 11.53 -9.15 17.27
C SER A 676 10.18 -9.59 17.92
N PRO A 677 9.85 -9.18 19.16
CA PRO A 677 10.64 -8.33 20.08
C PRO A 677 11.77 -9.08 20.78
N TYR A 678 12.90 -8.39 20.98
CA TYR A 678 14.08 -8.95 21.66
C TYR A 678 13.92 -8.91 23.18
N SER A 679 13.68 -10.07 23.77
CA SER A 679 13.70 -10.27 25.21
C SER A 679 14.57 -11.48 25.51
N SER A 680 15.54 -11.31 26.41
CA SER A 680 16.35 -12.41 26.92
C SER A 680 16.14 -12.51 28.44
N ASN A 681 15.95 -13.74 28.92
CA ASN A 681 15.95 -14.06 30.36
C ASN A 681 17.35 -14.55 30.80
N ILE A 682 18.37 -14.23 30.00
CA ILE A 682 19.74 -14.69 30.16
C ILE A 682 20.49 -13.60 30.90
N GLY A 683 21.33 -13.96 31.87
CA GLY A 683 22.19 -12.99 32.56
C GLY A 683 23.15 -12.29 31.60
N ASP A 684 23.56 -11.07 31.96
CA ASP A 684 24.40 -10.22 31.12
C ASP A 684 25.79 -10.85 30.87
N THR A 685 25.99 -11.42 29.68
CA THR A 685 27.27 -12.04 29.29
C THR A 685 28.14 -11.13 28.44
N ILE A 686 27.54 -10.22 27.65
CA ILE A 686 28.25 -9.32 26.74
C ILE A 686 27.71 -7.89 26.92
N SER A 687 28.54 -7.01 27.47
CA SER A 687 28.25 -5.58 27.49
C SER A 687 28.36 -5.01 26.08
N ILE A 688 27.32 -4.30 25.63
CA ILE A 688 27.24 -3.67 24.30
C ILE A 688 26.44 -2.36 24.36
N SER A 689 26.87 -1.36 23.60
CA SER A 689 26.19 -0.07 23.47
C SER A 689 26.41 0.55 22.10
N GLY A 690 25.39 1.23 21.58
CA GLY A 690 25.51 2.08 20.39
C GLY A 690 25.72 3.55 20.75
N GLN A 691 26.55 4.24 19.98
CA GLN A 691 26.73 5.69 20.09
C GLN A 691 25.40 6.40 19.84
N ASP A 692 25.05 7.35 20.72
CA ASP A 692 23.82 8.15 20.66
C ASP A 692 22.51 7.34 20.73
N PHE A 693 22.55 6.08 21.20
CA PHE A 693 21.36 5.27 21.42
C PHE A 693 20.66 5.66 22.72
N SER A 694 19.33 5.72 22.70
CA SER A 694 18.52 5.81 23.92
C SER A 694 18.68 4.56 24.78
N GLU A 695 18.44 4.67 26.09
CA GLU A 695 18.51 3.55 27.03
C GLU A 695 17.67 2.35 26.58
N SER A 696 16.43 2.59 26.16
CA SER A 696 15.54 1.54 25.61
C SER A 696 16.10 0.84 24.38
N ARG A 697 16.85 1.55 23.54
CA ARG A 697 17.43 1.00 22.30
C ARG A 697 18.71 0.24 22.60
N ASN A 698 19.53 0.72 23.54
CA ASN A 698 20.66 -0.04 24.08
C ASN A 698 20.18 -1.33 24.76
N GLN A 699 19.05 -1.31 25.47
CA GLN A 699 18.46 -2.53 26.03
C GLN A 699 18.04 -3.53 24.94
N GLN A 700 17.43 -3.06 23.84
CA GLN A 700 17.09 -3.92 22.71
C GLN A 700 18.34 -4.52 22.05
N LEU A 701 19.37 -3.70 21.82
CA LEU A 701 20.66 -4.13 21.27
C LEU A 701 21.31 -5.18 22.17
N HIS A 702 21.34 -4.95 23.49
CA HIS A 702 21.87 -5.89 24.46
C HIS A 702 21.10 -7.23 24.46
N ASN A 703 19.77 -7.19 24.50
CA ASN A 703 18.96 -8.40 24.45
C ASN A 703 19.18 -9.19 23.16
N TYR A 704 19.24 -8.51 22.02
CA TYR A 704 19.55 -9.10 20.73
C TYR A 704 20.94 -9.76 20.73
N THR A 705 21.95 -9.07 21.24
CA THR A 705 23.33 -9.58 21.36
C THR A 705 23.43 -10.86 22.19
N ASN A 706 22.71 -10.95 23.31
CA ASN A 706 22.68 -12.17 24.12
C ASN A 706 21.97 -13.33 23.39
N LEU A 707 20.92 -13.06 22.60
CA LEU A 707 20.22 -14.09 21.83
C LEU A 707 21.08 -14.66 20.68
N ILE A 708 21.80 -13.81 19.94
CA ILE A 708 22.70 -14.28 18.89
C ILE A 708 23.93 -15.02 19.46
N ALA A 709 24.37 -14.68 20.68
CA ALA A 709 25.41 -15.44 21.37
C ALA A 709 24.99 -16.87 21.73
N GLU A 710 23.70 -17.09 22.07
CA GLU A 710 23.18 -18.45 22.21
C GLU A 710 23.01 -19.16 20.85
N THR A 711 22.73 -18.41 19.79
CA THR A 711 22.72 -18.94 18.41
C THR A 711 24.08 -19.47 18.00
N ASP A 712 25.16 -18.75 18.36
CA ASP A 712 26.55 -19.16 18.13
C ASP A 712 26.87 -20.50 18.81
N LYS A 713 26.53 -20.62 20.11
CA LYS A 713 26.68 -21.86 20.88
C LYS A 713 25.86 -23.02 20.31
N ALA A 714 24.60 -22.77 19.95
CA ALA A 714 23.73 -23.78 19.36
C ALA A 714 24.26 -24.26 18.00
N THR A 715 24.78 -23.34 17.17
CA THR A 715 25.37 -23.64 15.87
C THR A 715 26.62 -24.48 16.03
N LYS A 716 27.48 -24.16 17.01
CA LYS A 716 28.63 -25.00 17.37
C LYS A 716 28.23 -26.43 17.72
N ALA A 717 27.29 -26.59 18.64
CA ALA A 717 26.82 -27.91 19.06
C ALA A 717 26.23 -28.71 17.89
N PHE A 718 25.49 -28.03 17.01
CA PHE A 718 24.92 -28.63 15.81
C PHE A 718 25.98 -29.10 14.80
N LEU A 719 26.93 -28.24 14.43
CA LEU A 719 28.00 -28.62 13.50
C LEU A 719 28.90 -29.71 14.09
N ASP A 720 29.18 -29.68 15.39
CA ASP A 720 29.94 -30.74 16.06
C ASP A 720 29.24 -32.10 15.98
N LYS A 721 27.89 -32.15 16.04
CA LYS A 721 27.12 -33.38 15.76
C LYS A 721 27.17 -33.81 14.30
N LEU A 722 27.14 -32.86 13.35
CA LEU A 722 27.24 -33.17 11.92
C LEU A 722 28.61 -33.68 11.50
N LYS A 723 29.70 -33.25 12.17
CA LYS A 723 31.06 -33.76 11.94
C LYS A 723 31.14 -35.27 12.13
N GLU A 724 30.43 -35.81 13.10
CA GLU A 724 30.38 -37.24 13.41
C GLU A 724 29.32 -38.01 12.61
N TYR A 725 28.52 -37.32 11.78
CA TYR A 725 27.39 -37.93 11.08
C TYR A 725 27.87 -38.82 9.91
N PRO A 726 27.43 -40.10 9.81
CA PRO A 726 27.96 -41.07 8.86
C PRO A 726 27.41 -40.92 7.43
N LYS A 727 27.31 -39.68 6.94
CA LYS A 727 26.96 -39.32 5.57
C LYS A 727 27.51 -37.93 5.25
N LYS A 728 27.84 -37.67 3.98
CA LYS A 728 28.19 -36.32 3.51
C LYS A 728 27.04 -35.34 3.75
N VAL A 729 27.30 -34.27 4.49
CA VAL A 729 26.37 -33.18 4.79
C VAL A 729 27.05 -31.86 4.46
N THR A 730 26.32 -30.99 3.74
CA THR A 730 26.71 -29.60 3.50
C THR A 730 25.62 -28.67 4.02
N VAL A 731 26.02 -27.69 4.83
CA VAL A 731 25.17 -26.66 5.43
C VAL A 731 25.41 -25.34 4.71
N VAL A 732 24.34 -24.73 4.21
CA VAL A 732 24.33 -23.34 3.74
C VAL A 732 23.67 -22.51 4.83
N PHE A 733 24.46 -21.73 5.57
CA PHE A 733 24.00 -20.92 6.69
C PHE A 733 24.08 -19.44 6.32
N TYR A 734 23.02 -18.68 6.60
CA TYR A 734 23.02 -17.25 6.36
C TYR A 734 22.04 -16.50 7.26
N GLY A 735 22.41 -15.29 7.65
CA GLY A 735 21.48 -14.30 8.21
C GLY A 735 20.63 -13.67 7.12
N ASP A 736 19.32 -13.52 7.33
CA ASP A 736 18.43 -12.95 6.31
C ASP A 736 18.51 -11.42 6.23
N HIS A 737 18.46 -10.71 7.35
CA HIS A 737 18.62 -9.25 7.41
C HIS A 737 19.17 -8.78 8.76
N LEU A 738 19.63 -7.53 8.85
CA LEU A 738 19.93 -6.91 10.15
C LEU A 738 18.66 -6.72 10.98
N PRO A 739 18.75 -6.71 12.33
CA PRO A 739 17.62 -6.38 13.19
C PRO A 739 17.23 -4.91 13.04
N GLY A 740 15.93 -4.60 13.09
CA GLY A 740 15.37 -3.24 12.98
C GLY A 740 15.58 -2.35 14.23
N ILE A 741 16.75 -2.43 14.87
CA ILE A 741 17.08 -1.76 16.14
C ILE A 741 17.90 -0.49 15.98
N TYR A 742 18.51 -0.24 14.82
CA TYR A 742 19.42 0.89 14.61
C TYR A 742 18.64 2.16 14.22
N PRO A 743 19.07 3.36 14.66
CA PRO A 743 18.48 4.64 14.24
C PRO A 743 18.59 4.86 12.72
N GLU A 744 17.71 5.66 12.15
CA GLU A 744 17.67 5.92 10.71
C GLU A 744 18.98 6.51 10.18
N ASP A 745 19.55 7.49 10.89
CA ASP A 745 20.80 8.15 10.51
C ASP A 745 22.07 7.35 10.84
N PHE A 746 21.95 6.17 11.47
CA PHE A 746 23.08 5.38 11.93
C PHE A 746 23.98 4.92 10.78
N PHE A 747 23.38 4.62 9.63
CA PHE A 747 24.09 4.13 8.45
C PHE A 747 24.42 5.23 7.44
N LYS A 748 24.22 6.52 7.76
CA LYS A 748 24.38 7.61 6.78
C LYS A 748 25.77 7.65 6.11
N ASP A 749 26.81 7.33 6.88
CA ASP A 749 28.21 7.38 6.42
C ASP A 749 28.62 6.09 5.70
N ASN A 750 27.89 4.99 5.91
CA ASN A 750 28.07 3.73 5.20
C ASN A 750 26.73 3.00 4.97
N PRO A 751 25.91 3.45 3.99
CA PRO A 751 24.55 2.93 3.80
C PRO A 751 24.48 1.44 3.47
N GLU A 752 25.50 0.89 2.84
CA GLU A 752 25.55 -0.53 2.47
C GLU A 752 25.62 -1.44 3.69
N SER A 753 26.28 -1.01 4.76
CA SER A 753 26.39 -1.79 6.01
C SER A 753 25.06 -2.09 6.69
N GLN A 754 24.00 -1.35 6.35
CA GLN A 754 22.62 -1.62 6.80
C GLN A 754 22.09 -2.97 6.32
N TYR A 755 22.67 -3.52 5.24
CA TYR A 755 22.14 -4.68 4.52
C TYR A 755 23.10 -5.87 4.51
N LEU A 756 24.22 -5.84 5.24
CA LEU A 756 25.25 -6.89 5.22
C LEU A 756 25.13 -7.86 6.40
N THR A 757 24.64 -9.07 6.13
CA THR A 757 24.55 -10.17 7.09
C THR A 757 25.69 -11.18 6.90
N ASP A 758 25.76 -12.15 7.79
CA ASP A 758 26.79 -13.20 7.85
C ASP A 758 26.36 -14.44 7.04
N TYR A 759 27.31 -15.10 6.36
CA TYR A 759 27.05 -16.41 5.74
C TYR A 759 28.29 -17.31 5.73
N PHE A 760 28.03 -18.63 5.74
CA PHE A 760 29.03 -19.64 5.41
C PHE A 760 28.39 -20.85 4.71
N ILE A 761 29.22 -21.57 3.97
CA ILE A 761 28.93 -22.91 3.45
C ILE A 761 29.96 -23.85 4.06
N TRP A 762 29.47 -24.84 4.80
CA TRP A 762 30.29 -25.75 5.58
C TRP A 762 29.93 -27.20 5.22
N SER A 763 30.93 -28.06 5.11
CA SER A 763 30.75 -29.49 4.83
C SER A 763 31.42 -30.35 5.90
N ASN A 764 30.82 -31.50 6.24
CA ASN A 764 31.44 -32.48 7.17
C ASN A 764 32.50 -33.37 6.50
N TYR A 765 32.95 -32.98 5.31
CA TYR A 765 33.98 -33.62 4.50
C TYR A 765 34.75 -32.52 3.76
N ASP A 766 35.92 -32.87 3.20
CA ASP A 766 36.78 -31.87 2.56
C ASP A 766 36.11 -31.23 1.33
N THR A 767 35.99 -29.90 1.36
CA THR A 767 35.59 -29.04 0.23
C THR A 767 36.60 -27.90 0.06
N PRO A 768 36.76 -27.35 -1.16
CA PRO A 768 37.59 -26.18 -1.37
C PRO A 768 36.99 -24.96 -0.66
N LYS A 769 37.82 -24.17 0.02
CA LYS A 769 37.46 -22.83 0.48
C LYS A 769 37.49 -21.86 -0.71
N LEU A 770 36.31 -21.44 -1.17
CA LEU A 770 36.19 -20.46 -2.25
C LEU A 770 36.26 -19.03 -1.69
N ASN A 771 36.77 -18.09 -2.49
CA ASN A 771 36.92 -16.69 -2.05
C ASN A 771 35.79 -15.81 -2.61
N TYR A 772 34.72 -15.69 -1.81
CA TYR A 772 33.55 -14.85 -2.09
C TYR A 772 33.26 -13.95 -0.88
N PRO A 773 33.99 -12.85 -0.69
CA PRO A 773 33.87 -12.02 0.51
C PRO A 773 32.49 -11.38 0.66
N GLU A 774 31.78 -11.20 -0.47
CA GLU A 774 30.42 -10.67 -0.49
C GLU A 774 29.61 -11.34 -1.61
N ILE A 775 28.37 -11.74 -1.28
CA ILE A 775 27.41 -12.33 -2.23
C ILE A 775 26.01 -11.78 -1.97
N ARG A 776 25.03 -12.19 -2.78
CA ARG A 776 23.60 -12.00 -2.52
C ARG A 776 22.94 -13.34 -2.24
N SER A 777 21.77 -13.30 -1.59
CA SER A 777 21.01 -14.52 -1.28
C SER A 777 20.70 -15.39 -2.52
N ASN A 778 20.53 -14.79 -3.70
CA ASN A 778 20.29 -15.51 -4.95
C ASN A 778 21.52 -16.28 -5.50
N ASP A 779 22.70 -16.13 -4.90
CA ASP A 779 23.93 -16.79 -5.35
C ASP A 779 24.11 -18.18 -4.72
N PHE A 780 23.45 -18.46 -3.60
CA PHE A 780 23.63 -19.71 -2.84
C PHE A 780 23.48 -21.00 -3.65
N PRO A 781 22.50 -21.14 -4.57
CA PRO A 781 22.40 -22.37 -5.36
C PRO A 781 23.64 -22.62 -6.22
N ALA A 782 24.19 -21.58 -6.85
CA ALA A 782 25.36 -21.72 -7.70
C ALA A 782 26.64 -21.94 -6.87
N LEU A 783 26.76 -21.22 -5.76
CA LEU A 783 27.91 -21.31 -4.87
C LEU A 783 28.00 -22.69 -4.21
N LEU A 784 26.87 -23.24 -3.74
CA LEU A 784 26.80 -24.61 -3.22
C LEU A 784 27.25 -25.66 -4.23
N LEU A 785 26.80 -25.56 -5.48
CA LEU A 785 27.21 -26.50 -6.53
C LEU A 785 28.68 -26.36 -6.89
N GLU A 786 29.23 -25.14 -6.82
CA GLU A 786 30.66 -24.90 -7.04
C GLU A 786 31.52 -25.51 -5.93
N GLU A 787 31.19 -25.23 -4.67
CA GLU A 787 31.93 -25.74 -3.52
C GLU A 787 31.90 -27.27 -3.45
N THR A 788 30.74 -27.87 -3.67
CA THR A 788 30.58 -29.33 -3.62
C THR A 788 31.08 -30.05 -4.88
N ASN A 789 31.64 -29.30 -5.84
CA ASN A 789 32.05 -29.81 -7.15
C ASN A 789 30.94 -30.61 -7.87
N SER A 790 29.69 -30.18 -7.69
CA SER A 790 28.48 -30.85 -8.19
C SER A 790 28.16 -30.44 -9.63
N LYS A 791 27.70 -31.41 -10.43
CA LYS A 791 27.20 -31.16 -11.79
C LYS A 791 26.10 -30.09 -11.78
N VAL A 792 26.02 -29.33 -12.87
CA VAL A 792 25.06 -28.24 -13.06
C VAL A 792 24.14 -28.51 -14.25
N SER A 793 22.91 -28.02 -14.19
CA SER A 793 22.02 -27.87 -15.34
C SER A 793 22.38 -26.60 -16.13
N PRO A 794 21.85 -26.39 -17.34
CA PRO A 794 21.99 -25.11 -18.04
C PRO A 794 21.56 -23.89 -17.20
N TYR A 795 20.49 -24.00 -16.41
CA TYR A 795 20.07 -22.95 -15.48
C TYR A 795 21.12 -22.67 -14.40
N TYR A 796 21.65 -23.72 -13.77
CA TYR A 796 22.67 -23.54 -12.74
C TYR A 796 24.03 -23.10 -13.33
N ALA A 797 24.33 -23.44 -14.58
CA ALA A 797 25.48 -22.89 -15.30
C ALA A 797 25.33 -21.38 -15.55
N LEU A 798 24.11 -20.92 -15.88
CA LEU A 798 23.79 -19.49 -15.93
C LEU A 798 24.04 -18.80 -14.59
N LEU A 799 23.54 -19.37 -13.49
CA LEU A 799 23.77 -18.82 -12.15
C LEU A 799 25.25 -18.84 -11.74
N THR A 800 26.00 -19.92 -12.04
CA THR A 800 27.46 -19.98 -11.79
C THR A 800 28.20 -18.89 -12.56
N LYS A 801 27.83 -18.60 -13.80
CA LYS A 801 28.42 -17.48 -14.56
C LYS A 801 27.97 -16.10 -14.06
N ALA A 802 26.87 -16.04 -13.30
CA ALA A 802 26.32 -14.81 -12.71
C ALA A 802 26.95 -14.45 -11.34
N LEU A 803 27.70 -15.38 -10.74
CA LEU A 803 28.44 -15.16 -9.50
C LEU A 803 29.42 -13.98 -9.66
N PRO A 804 29.67 -13.21 -8.58
CA PRO A 804 30.68 -12.16 -8.62
C PRO A 804 32.09 -12.76 -8.77
N ASN A 805 33.01 -12.04 -9.40
CA ASN A 805 34.41 -12.45 -9.40
C ASN A 805 35.12 -12.06 -8.09
N SER A 806 36.41 -12.35 -7.96
CA SER A 806 37.22 -12.02 -6.77
C SER A 806 37.34 -10.52 -6.46
N GLN A 807 36.92 -9.63 -7.36
CA GLN A 807 36.80 -8.18 -7.14
C GLN A 807 35.35 -7.73 -6.88
N ASN A 808 34.46 -8.67 -6.54
CA ASN A 808 33.02 -8.46 -6.39
C ASN A 808 32.31 -7.86 -7.62
N LYS A 809 32.83 -8.12 -8.84
CA LYS A 809 32.22 -7.66 -10.10
C LYS A 809 31.47 -8.79 -10.80
N ARG A 810 30.26 -8.48 -11.27
CA ARG A 810 29.40 -9.42 -12.00
C ARG A 810 29.45 -9.17 -13.50
N ASP A 811 29.41 -10.24 -14.30
CA ASP A 811 29.34 -10.12 -15.77
C ASP A 811 27.98 -9.58 -16.22
N LYS A 812 27.98 -8.36 -16.77
CA LYS A 812 26.76 -7.67 -17.22
C LYS A 812 25.97 -8.46 -18.26
N VAL A 813 26.64 -9.17 -19.16
CA VAL A 813 25.96 -9.94 -20.21
C VAL A 813 25.19 -11.10 -19.58
N THR A 814 25.82 -11.82 -18.66
CA THR A 814 25.17 -12.90 -17.93
C THR A 814 24.04 -12.41 -17.02
N GLN A 815 24.19 -11.24 -16.38
CA GLN A 815 23.10 -10.63 -15.60
C GLN A 815 21.87 -10.30 -16.47
N GLU A 816 22.07 -9.81 -17.70
CA GLU A 816 20.96 -9.57 -18.64
C GLU A 816 20.31 -10.88 -19.14
N ASP A 817 21.11 -11.93 -19.39
CA ASP A 817 20.57 -13.25 -19.73
C ASP A 817 19.75 -13.84 -18.56
N LEU A 818 20.22 -13.71 -17.32
CA LEU A 818 19.48 -14.09 -16.10
C LEU A 818 18.18 -13.31 -15.97
N LYS A 819 18.23 -11.99 -16.13
CA LYS A 819 17.05 -11.12 -16.13
C LYS A 819 16.02 -11.55 -17.18
N MET A 820 16.49 -12.01 -18.34
CA MET A 820 15.61 -12.47 -19.41
C MET A 820 14.91 -13.80 -19.09
N ILE A 821 15.65 -14.76 -18.53
CA ILE A 821 15.08 -16.03 -18.07
C ILE A 821 14.11 -15.79 -16.89
N GLN A 822 14.50 -14.97 -15.92
CA GLN A 822 13.65 -14.59 -14.79
C GLN A 822 12.35 -13.95 -15.27
N TYR A 823 12.40 -13.01 -16.21
CA TYR A 823 11.21 -12.43 -16.81
C TYR A 823 10.33 -13.51 -17.46
N ASP A 824 10.93 -14.39 -18.26
CA ASP A 824 10.22 -15.42 -19.03
C ASP A 824 9.42 -16.39 -18.16
N ILE A 825 9.96 -16.82 -17.01
CA ILE A 825 9.33 -17.78 -16.10
C ILE A 825 8.42 -17.16 -15.04
N THR A 826 8.43 -15.84 -14.89
CA THR A 826 7.62 -15.14 -13.87
C THR A 826 6.46 -14.35 -14.47
N THR A 827 6.73 -13.46 -15.43
CA THR A 827 5.75 -12.51 -15.98
C THR A 827 5.62 -12.59 -17.50
N GLY A 828 6.55 -13.29 -18.14
CA GLY A 828 6.66 -13.45 -19.58
C GLY A 828 5.74 -14.54 -20.13
N ARG A 829 6.15 -15.08 -21.27
CA ARG A 829 5.40 -16.07 -22.06
C ARG A 829 5.90 -17.50 -21.88
N ASN A 830 6.86 -17.73 -20.98
CA ASN A 830 7.41 -19.04 -20.68
C ASN A 830 7.94 -19.79 -21.92
N TYR A 831 8.72 -19.11 -22.77
CA TYR A 831 9.34 -19.74 -23.94
C TYR A 831 10.40 -20.78 -23.55
N ILE A 832 11.08 -20.60 -22.42
CA ILE A 832 12.07 -21.56 -21.91
C ILE A 832 11.43 -22.89 -21.53
N GLY A 833 10.12 -22.91 -21.26
CA GLY A 833 9.34 -24.12 -21.00
C GLY A 833 9.33 -25.12 -22.16
N ASP A 834 9.66 -24.69 -23.39
CA ASP A 834 9.84 -25.58 -24.54
C ASP A 834 11.11 -26.46 -24.39
N TYR A 835 12.04 -26.10 -23.48
CA TYR A 835 13.34 -26.75 -23.27
C TYR A 835 13.46 -27.29 -21.83
N LYS A 836 12.78 -28.40 -21.53
CA LYS A 836 12.73 -28.97 -20.17
C LYS A 836 14.11 -29.34 -19.59
N ASP A 837 15.08 -29.68 -20.45
CA ASP A 837 16.45 -29.99 -20.07
C ASP A 837 17.23 -28.77 -19.57
N PHE A 838 16.70 -27.55 -19.71
CA PHE A 838 17.33 -26.34 -19.18
C PHE A 838 17.46 -26.35 -17.65
N PHE A 839 16.50 -26.93 -16.94
CA PHE A 839 16.51 -26.99 -15.48
C PHE A 839 17.08 -28.29 -14.93
N THR A 840 17.10 -29.36 -15.74
CA THR A 840 17.49 -30.71 -15.29
C THR A 840 19.01 -30.86 -15.24
N ILE A 841 19.55 -31.31 -14.10
CA ILE A 841 20.96 -31.73 -13.99
C ILE A 841 21.08 -33.13 -14.61
N ALA A 842 21.98 -33.30 -15.58
CA ALA A 842 22.21 -34.59 -16.21
C ALA A 842 22.82 -35.55 -15.16
N LYS A 843 22.17 -36.70 -14.95
CA LYS A 843 22.66 -37.76 -14.05
C LYS A 843 23.94 -38.39 -14.57
#